data_AF-A0A978SKC7-F1
#
_entry.id   AF-A0A978SKC7-F1
#
_cell.length_a   1.000
_cell.length_b   1.000
_cell.length_c   1.000
_cell.angle_alpha   90.00
_cell.angle_beta   90.00
_cell.angle_gamma   90.00
#
_symmetry.space_group_name_H-M   'P 1'
#
loop_
_entity.id
_entity.type
_entity.pdbx_description
1 polymer ?
#
loop_
_entity_poly.entity_id
_entity_poly.type
_entity_poly.pdbx_seq_one_letter_code
_entity_poly.pdbx_strand_id
1 'polypeptide(L)'
;MENSSAGTHGNDNGGDQHAYLPDGEAIAFEGLPNQANLASEAVNGVEPGDTRDGLQIAADLSSPQRRLRISALPLPLIFLGILTGVTGVGAGAFWRLLSLPPLPTCKTIDANVEESDRLYCAEQAIRAGEPGALLAGLRMVKTWPADSPLFTRAQGLAAEWSDALLTVARISAEKDKLEEAITLAKTIPGNVPIYDEARQAIATWETLKNRAKTTEEKAIQALKRQQWYAAERQIALLADIGGGKNVQRSLQLKQRLKNERLAYLKLQPVRHFIKVGRFADMEAVNRMVQRAQQIPPDSYVRALANREVDRIVAGVNKIVSQRLANQDFAGAVAIAAAFPKTVTAPTLVRDILAYQQAEPLRQATLTNQSISQRLFQLWAVLPQLQRIQSNSLVYPKAKQLLPTLQSQMQDLTRLHAATAVASKKEAASYQQAIQLAAAVQPNRPYRLVAQSLIARWQKDLQYAQDRPILQQAEARAASTTVEGLQEGIQIARKIAPNRVLRADAEAAIARWTRLIQIQEDRPILQQAQALAQQGNLQPAIQLASKIGPNRALSPQAKTVIQRWTGLIQMAEDRPVLTRARTLAARGSLGGAINVASQIAPGRALYSEARSAIAQWAGQIEAIRQAERQRQLELAQRAEAARRAAMRPAAVVSDRAESTTAEPQSTRRRSAVEAPTEGQPIRSRRRTVVEPPAPKPAPAPPPAPAPAPTQEAPAELPPAEPTPAAPAPVVVPTVPELPPP
;
A
#
# COMPACT_ATOMS: atom_id res chain seq x y z
N MET A 1 24.50 -43.87 -13.36
CA MET A 1 23.98 -45.01 -14.14
C MET A 1 22.51 -45.14 -13.79
N GLU A 2 21.53 -45.00 -14.69
CA GLU A 2 21.47 -44.56 -16.10
C GLU A 2 20.17 -43.72 -16.25
N ASN A 3 20.19 -42.53 -16.85
CA ASN A 3 20.08 -42.24 -18.30
C ASN A 3 18.76 -42.69 -18.98
N SER A 4 17.80 -41.77 -19.09
CA SER A 4 17.29 -41.20 -20.37
C SER A 4 16.05 -40.32 -20.10
N SER A 5 15.85 -39.07 -20.56
CA SER A 5 16.27 -38.29 -21.74
C SER A 5 15.29 -38.33 -22.92
N ALA A 6 14.43 -37.30 -23.02
CA ALA A 6 13.74 -36.90 -24.25
C ALA A 6 13.41 -35.39 -24.18
N GLY A 7 13.79 -34.63 -25.22
CA GLY A 7 13.17 -33.33 -25.55
C GLY A 7 12.06 -33.53 -26.61
N THR A 8 11.61 -32.53 -27.37
CA THR A 8 12.03 -31.11 -27.47
C THR A 8 10.86 -30.30 -28.10
N HIS A 9 11.09 -29.02 -28.44
CA HIS A 9 10.13 -28.01 -28.95
C HIS A 9 9.20 -27.42 -27.86
N GLY A 10 9.02 -26.11 -27.70
CA GLY A 10 9.71 -24.96 -28.31
C GLY A 10 8.86 -24.14 -29.27
N ASN A 11 8.58 -22.88 -28.91
CA ASN A 11 8.20 -21.81 -29.84
C ASN A 11 8.46 -20.43 -29.19
N ASP A 12 8.98 -19.48 -29.95
CA ASP A 12 9.17 -18.08 -29.53
C ASP A 12 8.04 -17.19 -30.04
N ASN A 13 7.67 -16.18 -29.25
CA ASN A 13 7.12 -14.87 -29.64
C ASN A 13 6.82 -14.08 -28.33
N GLY A 14 7.09 -12.78 -28.19
CA GLY A 14 7.52 -11.79 -29.19
C GLY A 14 6.39 -10.81 -29.47
N GLY A 15 6.33 -9.69 -28.73
CA GLY A 15 5.25 -8.71 -28.87
C GLY A 15 5.26 -7.59 -27.82
N ASP A 16 6.10 -6.58 -28.02
CA ASP A 16 6.03 -5.31 -27.28
C ASP A 16 4.87 -4.43 -27.79
N GLN A 17 4.10 -3.84 -26.88
CA GLN A 17 3.37 -2.58 -27.14
C GLN A 17 3.39 -1.66 -25.91
N HIS A 18 3.85 -0.43 -26.10
CA HIS A 18 3.76 0.64 -25.10
C HIS A 18 2.41 1.36 -25.18
N ALA A 19 1.83 1.68 -24.02
CA ALA A 19 0.81 2.72 -23.84
C ALA A 19 1.08 3.49 -22.53
N TYR A 20 0.51 4.69 -22.40
CA TYR A 20 0.92 5.70 -21.42
C TYR A 20 -0.18 6.03 -20.39
N LEU A 21 0.25 6.63 -19.27
CA LEU A 21 -0.50 7.15 -18.11
C LEU A 21 -1.64 8.14 -18.49
N PRO A 22 -2.61 8.51 -17.59
CA PRO A 22 -2.44 8.61 -16.12
C PRO A 22 -3.65 8.33 -15.17
N ASP A 23 -3.36 8.43 -13.87
CA ASP A 23 -4.18 8.89 -12.71
C ASP A 23 -5.60 8.36 -12.39
N GLY A 24 -5.89 8.23 -11.07
CA GLY A 24 -7.26 8.47 -10.54
C GLY A 24 -7.94 7.41 -9.66
N GLU A 25 -7.24 6.69 -8.76
CA GLU A 25 -7.91 5.69 -7.90
C GLU A 25 -8.71 6.34 -6.74
N ALA A 26 -10.04 6.42 -6.90
CA ALA A 26 -10.99 6.89 -5.90
C ALA A 26 -11.96 5.76 -5.48
N ILE A 27 -12.00 5.43 -4.19
CA ILE A 27 -12.75 4.27 -3.67
C ILE A 27 -14.24 4.62 -3.51
N ALA A 28 -15.09 4.05 -4.36
CA ALA A 28 -16.53 4.02 -4.16
C ALA A 28 -16.94 2.88 -3.22
N PHE A 29 -17.89 3.12 -2.32
CA PHE A 29 -18.40 2.15 -1.36
C PHE A 29 -19.89 1.88 -1.64
N GLU A 30 -20.24 0.64 -2.01
CA GLU A 30 -21.64 0.27 -2.29
C GLU A 30 -22.34 -0.40 -1.09
N GLY A 31 -23.63 -0.07 -0.93
CA GLY A 31 -24.67 -1.03 -0.54
C GLY A 31 -24.60 -1.71 0.84
N LEU A 32 -25.20 -1.08 1.86
CA LEU A 32 -25.75 -1.79 3.03
C LEU A 32 -27.28 -1.77 2.99
N PRO A 33 -27.99 -2.89 3.25
CA PRO A 33 -29.45 -2.95 3.23
C PRO A 33 -30.07 -2.50 4.57
N ASN A 34 -31.15 -1.71 4.50
CA ASN A 34 -31.89 -1.23 5.68
C ASN A 34 -32.86 -2.29 6.26
N GLN A 35 -33.09 -2.21 7.58
CA GLN A 35 -34.16 -2.92 8.29
C GLN A 35 -34.99 -1.93 9.14
N ALA A 36 -36.30 -1.90 8.93
CA ALA A 36 -37.34 -1.27 9.77
C ALA A 36 -38.71 -1.65 9.19
N ASN A 37 -39.83 -1.75 9.92
CA ASN A 37 -40.04 -1.82 11.38
C ASN A 37 -41.39 -2.54 11.65
N LEU A 38 -41.71 -2.82 12.93
CA LEU A 38 -42.99 -3.42 13.35
C LEU A 38 -43.85 -2.45 14.18
N ALA A 39 -45.17 -2.55 13.98
CA ALA A 39 -46.28 -2.33 14.92
C ALA A 39 -46.51 -0.96 15.63
N SER A 40 -47.67 -0.35 15.32
CA SER A 40 -48.55 0.44 16.22
C SER A 40 -49.90 0.65 15.48
N GLU A 41 -51.00 -0.01 15.84
CA GLU A 41 -52.01 0.38 16.85
C GLU A 41 -52.95 1.57 16.49
N ALA A 42 -54.14 1.20 16.00
CA ALA A 42 -55.48 1.56 16.54
C ALA A 42 -56.23 2.88 16.17
N VAL A 43 -57.57 2.72 16.17
CA VAL A 43 -58.69 3.70 16.28
C VAL A 43 -59.16 4.52 15.04
N ASN A 44 -60.38 4.16 14.58
CA ASN A 44 -61.50 4.92 13.97
C ASN A 44 -61.27 6.24 13.19
N GLY A 45 -61.81 6.28 11.96
CA GLY A 45 -62.13 7.49 11.18
C GLY A 45 -63.23 7.20 10.14
N VAL A 46 -64.16 8.13 9.91
CA VAL A 46 -65.49 7.90 9.28
C VAL A 46 -65.66 8.66 7.95
N GLU A 47 -66.09 7.93 6.89
CA GLU A 47 -66.79 8.41 5.66
C GLU A 47 -66.09 9.43 4.70
N PRO A 48 -66.66 9.76 3.50
CA PRO A 48 -67.22 8.86 2.47
C PRO A 48 -66.89 9.25 0.99
N GLY A 49 -67.33 8.39 0.04
CA GLY A 49 -67.70 8.76 -1.35
C GLY A 49 -66.60 8.67 -2.44
N ASP A 50 -66.91 8.66 -3.75
CA ASP A 50 -68.14 8.26 -4.48
C ASP A 50 -67.80 7.96 -5.98
N THR A 51 -68.74 7.35 -6.72
CA THR A 51 -68.81 7.02 -8.17
C THR A 51 -67.89 7.74 -9.19
N ARG A 52 -67.44 7.12 -10.30
CA ARG A 52 -68.27 6.86 -11.52
C ARG A 52 -67.65 6.02 -12.68
N ASP A 53 -68.57 5.54 -13.52
CA ASP A 53 -68.55 5.26 -14.98
C ASP A 53 -67.71 4.13 -15.63
N GLY A 54 -68.30 3.46 -16.65
CA GLY A 54 -67.69 2.38 -17.44
C GLY A 54 -68.63 1.47 -18.26
N LEU A 55 -69.46 2.03 -19.17
CA LEU A 55 -70.35 1.31 -20.10
C LEU A 55 -69.62 0.25 -20.97
N GLN A 56 -70.16 -0.98 -21.13
CA GLN A 56 -71.15 -1.42 -22.15
C GLN A 56 -70.80 -1.17 -23.64
N ILE A 57 -70.78 -2.26 -24.43
CA ILE A 57 -71.10 -2.32 -25.88
C ILE A 57 -71.95 -3.61 -26.10
N ALA A 58 -72.81 -3.62 -27.12
CA ALA A 58 -73.76 -4.71 -27.43
C ALA A 58 -73.75 -5.11 -28.93
N ALA A 59 -74.68 -6.00 -29.33
CA ALA A 59 -74.94 -6.51 -30.70
C ALA A 59 -73.86 -7.48 -31.27
N ASP A 60 -74.15 -8.44 -32.16
CA ASP A 60 -75.36 -9.17 -32.60
C ASP A 60 -74.86 -10.38 -33.48
N LEU A 61 -75.73 -11.32 -33.92
CA LEU A 61 -75.73 -12.03 -35.24
C LEU A 61 -76.56 -13.34 -35.28
N SER A 62 -77.83 -13.21 -35.67
CA SER A 62 -78.50 -13.97 -36.78
C SER A 62 -78.34 -15.52 -36.99
N SER A 63 -79.38 -16.30 -36.61
CA SER A 63 -80.26 -17.13 -37.51
C SER A 63 -79.68 -18.24 -38.45
N PRO A 64 -80.44 -18.94 -39.36
CA PRO A 64 -81.91 -19.15 -39.53
C PRO A 64 -82.39 -20.60 -39.90
N GLN A 65 -83.72 -20.79 -40.05
CA GLN A 65 -84.47 -21.88 -40.77
C GLN A 65 -84.60 -23.26 -40.06
N ARG A 66 -85.61 -24.13 -40.33
CA ARG A 66 -86.60 -24.27 -41.45
C ARG A 66 -88.09 -24.35 -41.02
N ARG A 67 -89.00 -24.50 -42.01
CA ARG A 67 -90.48 -24.40 -41.92
C ARG A 67 -91.22 -25.65 -42.46
N LEU A 68 -92.43 -25.91 -41.96
CA LEU A 68 -93.61 -26.60 -42.56
C LEU A 68 -94.73 -26.58 -41.48
N ARG A 69 -95.97 -26.03 -41.57
CA ARG A 69 -96.84 -25.37 -42.58
C ARG A 69 -97.90 -26.25 -43.30
N ILE A 70 -99.16 -25.74 -43.35
CA ILE A 70 -100.38 -26.19 -44.09
C ILE A 70 -101.23 -27.29 -43.37
N SER A 71 -102.58 -27.29 -43.28
CA SER A 71 -103.64 -26.23 -43.39
C SER A 71 -105.07 -26.74 -43.01
N ALA A 72 -106.03 -25.81 -42.82
CA ALA A 72 -107.53 -25.94 -42.93
C ALA A 72 -108.33 -26.64 -41.79
N LEU A 73 -109.22 -25.95 -41.02
CA LEU A 73 -110.57 -25.37 -41.30
C LEU A 73 -111.70 -26.41 -41.55
N PRO A 74 -112.99 -26.15 -41.22
CA PRO A 74 -113.63 -24.85 -40.94
C PRO A 74 -114.56 -24.74 -39.69
N LEU A 75 -115.18 -23.55 -39.57
CA LEU A 75 -116.40 -23.11 -38.84
C LEU A 75 -117.22 -24.16 -38.05
N PRO A 76 -117.75 -23.83 -36.83
CA PRO A 76 -118.60 -22.63 -36.68
C PRO A 76 -118.41 -21.73 -35.44
N LEU A 77 -118.68 -20.44 -35.68
CA LEU A 77 -119.32 -19.43 -34.82
C LEU A 77 -118.79 -19.25 -33.37
N ILE A 78 -118.26 -18.09 -32.97
CA ILE A 78 -118.93 -16.77 -32.85
C ILE A 78 -120.09 -16.75 -31.83
N PHE A 79 -120.61 -17.90 -31.37
CA PHE A 79 -121.86 -17.95 -30.58
C PHE A 79 -121.73 -17.79 -29.05
N LEU A 80 -120.51 -17.81 -28.47
CA LEU A 80 -120.35 -17.73 -27.02
C LEU A 80 -119.43 -16.62 -26.49
N GLY A 81 -119.16 -15.59 -27.29
CA GLY A 81 -118.57 -14.32 -26.81
C GLY A 81 -119.51 -13.47 -25.92
N ILE A 82 -120.58 -14.08 -25.39
CA ILE A 82 -121.68 -13.42 -24.68
C ILE A 82 -121.93 -14.04 -23.28
N LEU A 83 -121.38 -15.24 -22.99
CA LEU A 83 -121.58 -15.91 -21.68
C LEU A 83 -120.52 -15.54 -20.61
N THR A 84 -119.79 -14.44 -20.78
CA THR A 84 -118.74 -13.95 -19.87
C THR A 84 -119.28 -13.05 -18.75
N GLY A 85 -120.49 -13.33 -18.25
CA GLY A 85 -121.27 -12.39 -17.43
C GLY A 85 -121.11 -12.49 -15.91
N VAL A 86 -121.28 -13.69 -15.32
CA VAL A 86 -121.68 -13.81 -13.88
C VAL A 86 -120.87 -14.85 -13.08
N THR A 87 -119.62 -15.12 -13.45
CA THR A 87 -118.69 -16.00 -12.67
C THR A 87 -117.55 -15.25 -11.99
N GLY A 88 -117.48 -13.91 -12.15
CA GLY A 88 -116.33 -13.07 -11.74
C GLY A 88 -116.02 -12.97 -10.25
N VAL A 89 -116.88 -13.48 -9.35
CA VAL A 89 -116.68 -13.40 -7.89
C VAL A 89 -116.22 -14.73 -7.27
N GLY A 90 -116.57 -15.89 -7.87
CA GLY A 90 -116.14 -17.20 -7.35
C GLY A 90 -114.68 -17.53 -7.63
N ALA A 91 -114.16 -17.12 -8.79
CA ALA A 91 -112.82 -17.49 -9.26
C ALA A 91 -111.70 -16.97 -8.34
N GLY A 92 -111.83 -15.76 -7.79
CA GLY A 92 -110.79 -15.15 -6.94
C GLY A 92 -110.55 -15.89 -5.62
N ALA A 93 -111.60 -16.43 -5.01
CA ALA A 93 -111.48 -17.24 -3.79
C ALA A 93 -110.96 -18.66 -4.09
N PHE A 94 -111.48 -19.29 -5.15
CA PHE A 94 -111.09 -20.66 -5.51
C PHE A 94 -109.64 -20.74 -6.00
N TRP A 95 -109.17 -19.75 -6.78
CA TRP A 95 -107.77 -19.65 -7.18
C TRP A 95 -106.85 -19.46 -5.98
N ARG A 96 -107.25 -18.70 -4.95
CA ARG A 96 -106.45 -18.51 -3.72
C ARG A 96 -106.38 -19.75 -2.83
N LEU A 97 -107.23 -20.76 -3.07
CA LEU A 97 -107.20 -22.07 -2.40
C LEU A 97 -106.53 -23.18 -3.23
N LEU A 98 -106.39 -23.01 -4.55
CA LEU A 98 -105.62 -23.92 -5.43
C LEU A 98 -104.22 -23.38 -5.79
N SER A 99 -103.92 -22.12 -5.49
CA SER A 99 -102.54 -21.61 -5.47
C SER A 99 -101.74 -22.34 -4.41
N LEU A 100 -100.92 -23.29 -4.87
CA LEU A 100 -99.74 -23.74 -4.13
C LEU A 100 -98.96 -22.50 -3.65
N PRO A 101 -98.49 -22.45 -2.39
CA PRO A 101 -97.62 -21.36 -1.96
C PRO A 101 -96.40 -21.29 -2.88
N PRO A 102 -95.94 -20.08 -3.28
CA PRO A 102 -94.78 -19.96 -4.14
C PRO A 102 -93.58 -20.58 -3.42
N LEU A 103 -92.85 -21.47 -4.12
CA LEU A 103 -91.64 -22.07 -3.57
C LEU A 103 -90.72 -20.97 -3.05
N PRO A 104 -90.18 -21.08 -1.82
CA PRO A 104 -89.36 -20.04 -1.24
C PRO A 104 -88.17 -19.75 -2.16
N THR A 105 -87.92 -18.47 -2.42
CA THR A 105 -86.70 -18.05 -3.11
C THR A 105 -85.53 -18.23 -2.15
N CYS A 106 -84.95 -19.44 -2.15
CA CYS A 106 -83.85 -19.91 -1.31
C CYS A 106 -82.55 -19.11 -1.54
N LYS A 107 -82.57 -17.83 -1.16
CA LYS A 107 -81.55 -16.81 -1.45
C LYS A 107 -80.88 -16.29 -0.17
N THR A 108 -81.54 -16.43 0.97
CA THR A 108 -80.94 -16.37 2.31
C THR A 108 -81.55 -17.48 3.18
N ILE A 109 -80.81 -17.95 4.19
CA ILE A 109 -81.26 -18.98 5.14
C ILE A 109 -81.17 -18.39 6.55
N ASP A 110 -82.02 -17.40 6.82
CA ASP A 110 -82.04 -16.66 8.08
C ASP A 110 -82.94 -17.32 9.12
N ALA A 111 -82.66 -17.06 10.41
CA ALA A 111 -83.46 -17.59 11.51
C ALA A 111 -84.93 -17.10 11.52
N ASN A 112 -85.21 -15.98 10.86
CA ASN A 112 -86.51 -15.30 10.82
C ASN A 112 -87.45 -15.80 9.71
N VAL A 113 -87.03 -16.79 8.92
CA VAL A 113 -87.85 -17.43 7.86
C VAL A 113 -88.64 -18.61 8.47
N GLU A 114 -89.79 -18.97 7.89
CA GLU A 114 -90.63 -20.07 8.36
C GLU A 114 -89.85 -21.40 8.44
N GLU A 115 -90.14 -22.21 9.47
CA GLU A 115 -89.45 -23.48 9.74
C GLU A 115 -89.52 -24.47 8.57
N SER A 116 -90.65 -24.47 7.86
CA SER A 116 -90.93 -25.22 6.63
C SER A 116 -89.94 -24.89 5.50
N ASP A 117 -89.87 -23.60 5.15
CA ASP A 117 -89.03 -23.06 4.08
C ASP A 117 -87.54 -23.22 4.40
N ARG A 118 -87.13 -22.99 5.65
CA ARG A 118 -85.73 -23.16 6.07
C ARG A 118 -85.25 -24.60 5.90
N LEU A 119 -86.07 -25.58 6.29
CA LEU A 119 -85.74 -26.99 6.14
C LEU A 119 -85.72 -27.40 4.66
N TYR A 120 -86.70 -26.93 3.87
CA TYR A 120 -86.78 -27.19 2.43
C TYR A 120 -85.60 -26.59 1.64
N CYS A 121 -85.20 -25.34 1.91
CA CYS A 121 -84.07 -24.70 1.24
C CYS A 121 -82.74 -25.37 1.58
N ALA A 122 -82.55 -25.84 2.82
CA ALA A 122 -81.37 -26.65 3.18
C ALA A 122 -81.37 -28.01 2.46
N GLU A 123 -82.52 -28.67 2.37
CA GLU A 123 -82.69 -29.93 1.62
C GLU A 123 -82.34 -29.73 0.14
N GLN A 124 -82.77 -28.63 -0.48
CA GLN A 124 -82.46 -28.32 -1.88
C GLN A 124 -80.99 -27.93 -2.11
N ALA A 125 -80.35 -27.18 -1.21
CA ALA A 125 -78.92 -26.85 -1.32
C ALA A 125 -78.03 -28.12 -1.25
N ILE A 126 -78.42 -29.10 -0.43
CA ILE A 126 -77.76 -30.41 -0.35
C ILE A 126 -78.00 -31.21 -1.65
N ARG A 127 -79.23 -31.27 -2.15
CA ARG A 127 -79.58 -31.91 -3.44
C ARG A 127 -78.87 -31.27 -4.64
N ALA A 128 -78.59 -29.96 -4.59
CA ALA A 128 -77.83 -29.24 -5.60
C ALA A 128 -76.31 -29.52 -5.56
N GLY A 129 -75.82 -30.25 -4.55
CA GLY A 129 -74.42 -30.63 -4.42
C GLY A 129 -73.49 -29.52 -3.93
N GLU A 130 -74.01 -28.47 -3.28
CA GLU A 130 -73.17 -27.40 -2.75
C GLU A 130 -72.19 -27.93 -1.68
N PRO A 131 -70.87 -27.69 -1.82
CA PRO A 131 -69.85 -28.37 -1.02
C PRO A 131 -69.85 -28.01 0.48
N GLY A 132 -70.58 -26.95 0.88
CA GLY A 132 -70.80 -26.58 2.28
C GLY A 132 -72.17 -26.96 2.85
N ALA A 133 -73.17 -27.23 2.00
CA ALA A 133 -74.57 -27.31 2.41
C ALA A 133 -74.86 -28.48 3.37
N LEU A 134 -74.20 -29.62 3.18
CA LEU A 134 -74.36 -30.80 4.06
C LEU A 134 -73.95 -30.49 5.51
N LEU A 135 -72.84 -29.77 5.69
CA LEU A 135 -72.34 -29.35 7.01
C LEU A 135 -73.17 -28.20 7.61
N ALA A 136 -73.74 -27.33 6.77
CA ALA A 136 -74.64 -26.25 7.22
C ALA A 136 -75.99 -26.81 7.68
N GLY A 137 -76.63 -27.66 6.87
CA GLY A 137 -77.90 -28.31 7.16
C GLY A 137 -77.83 -29.16 8.43
N LEU A 138 -76.80 -30.00 8.60
CA LEU A 138 -76.62 -30.79 9.82
C LEU A 138 -76.43 -29.93 11.07
N ARG A 139 -75.74 -28.78 10.99
CA ARG A 139 -75.62 -27.85 12.12
C ARG A 139 -76.96 -27.20 12.46
N MET A 140 -77.71 -26.74 11.46
CA MET A 140 -79.03 -26.13 11.63
C MET A 140 -80.02 -27.11 12.28
N VAL A 141 -80.10 -28.34 11.75
CA VAL A 141 -81.02 -29.37 12.22
C VAL A 141 -80.63 -29.91 13.61
N LYS A 142 -79.34 -29.99 13.94
CA LYS A 142 -78.86 -30.32 15.29
C LYS A 142 -79.37 -29.35 16.36
N THR A 143 -79.67 -28.11 15.98
CA THR A 143 -80.19 -27.05 16.87
C THR A 143 -81.70 -26.80 16.72
N TRP A 144 -82.45 -27.74 16.11
CA TRP A 144 -83.89 -27.56 15.89
C TRP A 144 -84.71 -27.66 17.18
N PRO A 145 -85.72 -26.78 17.41
CA PRO A 145 -86.56 -26.84 18.61
C PRO A 145 -87.34 -28.17 18.71
N ALA A 146 -87.40 -28.76 19.91
CA ALA A 146 -88.07 -30.04 20.15
C ALA A 146 -89.61 -29.95 20.17
N ASP A 147 -90.12 -28.73 20.31
CA ASP A 147 -91.51 -28.30 20.25
C ASP A 147 -91.98 -27.96 18.82
N SER A 148 -91.07 -27.91 17.84
CA SER A 148 -91.41 -27.71 16.43
C SER A 148 -92.23 -28.89 15.86
N PRO A 149 -93.35 -28.63 15.14
CA PRO A 149 -94.11 -29.70 14.48
C PRO A 149 -93.32 -30.40 13.36
N LEU A 150 -92.21 -29.81 12.90
CA LEU A 150 -91.31 -30.39 11.90
C LEU A 150 -90.14 -31.16 12.52
N PHE A 151 -89.99 -31.19 13.85
CA PHE A 151 -88.86 -31.83 14.54
C PHE A 151 -88.61 -33.28 14.07
N THR A 152 -89.66 -34.10 13.95
CA THR A 152 -89.54 -35.50 13.48
C THR A 152 -89.00 -35.58 12.04
N ARG A 153 -89.42 -34.68 11.14
CA ARG A 153 -88.90 -34.64 9.75
C ARG A 153 -87.45 -34.13 9.74
N ALA A 154 -87.15 -33.12 10.56
CA ALA A 154 -85.80 -32.60 10.71
C ALA A 154 -84.84 -33.70 11.23
N GLN A 155 -85.20 -34.47 12.25
CA GLN A 155 -84.39 -35.59 12.74
C GLN A 155 -84.23 -36.74 11.71
N GLY A 156 -85.25 -36.99 10.88
CA GLY A 156 -85.14 -37.92 9.75
C GLY A 156 -84.07 -37.48 8.75
N LEU A 157 -84.12 -36.21 8.32
CA LEU A 157 -83.10 -35.60 7.46
C LEU A 157 -81.72 -35.56 8.14
N ALA A 158 -81.64 -35.37 9.46
CA ALA A 158 -80.38 -35.44 10.20
C ALA A 158 -79.72 -36.82 10.08
N ALA A 159 -80.50 -37.90 10.12
CA ALA A 159 -79.98 -39.26 9.97
C ALA A 159 -79.45 -39.51 8.55
N GLU A 160 -80.24 -39.18 7.53
CA GLU A 160 -79.86 -39.31 6.10
C GLU A 160 -78.59 -38.50 5.77
N TRP A 161 -78.57 -37.22 6.15
CA TRP A 161 -77.43 -36.33 5.88
C TRP A 161 -76.19 -36.73 6.69
N SER A 162 -76.35 -37.36 7.85
CA SER A 162 -75.22 -37.88 8.64
C SER A 162 -74.60 -39.13 8.02
N ASP A 163 -75.39 -40.01 7.40
CA ASP A 163 -74.86 -41.16 6.66
C ASP A 163 -74.13 -40.71 5.39
N ALA A 164 -74.71 -39.77 4.64
CA ALA A 164 -74.04 -39.12 3.52
C ALA A 164 -72.70 -38.47 3.96
N LEU A 165 -72.68 -37.77 5.11
CA LEU A 165 -71.47 -37.17 5.65
C LEU A 165 -70.44 -38.21 6.11
N LEU A 166 -70.87 -39.32 6.72
CA LEU A 166 -69.97 -40.42 7.09
C LEU A 166 -69.40 -41.10 5.84
N THR A 167 -70.18 -41.22 4.78
CA THR A 167 -69.73 -41.74 3.47
C THR A 167 -68.70 -40.81 2.83
N VAL A 168 -68.91 -39.50 2.84
CA VAL A 168 -67.88 -38.52 2.41
C VAL A 168 -66.63 -38.59 3.28
N ALA A 169 -66.77 -38.78 4.59
CA ALA A 169 -65.64 -38.99 5.50
C ALA A 169 -64.87 -40.29 5.21
N ARG A 170 -65.58 -41.41 4.96
CA ARG A 170 -65.00 -42.70 4.54
C ARG A 170 -64.22 -42.56 3.23
N ILE A 171 -64.81 -41.94 2.20
CA ILE A 171 -64.14 -41.63 0.92
C ILE A 171 -62.93 -40.72 1.12
N SER A 172 -62.96 -39.79 2.09
CA SER A 172 -61.81 -38.94 2.42
C SER A 172 -60.70 -39.73 3.13
N ALA A 173 -61.04 -40.71 3.98
CA ALA A 173 -60.10 -41.62 4.61
C ALA A 173 -59.47 -42.63 3.63
N GLU A 174 -60.26 -43.16 2.69
CA GLU A 174 -59.78 -43.99 1.57
C GLU A 174 -58.85 -43.22 0.63
N LYS A 175 -59.11 -41.91 0.46
CA LYS A 175 -58.21 -40.96 -0.20
C LYS A 175 -57.09 -40.46 0.74
N ASP A 176 -56.76 -41.23 1.77
CA ASP A 176 -55.64 -41.05 2.69
C ASP A 176 -55.65 -39.78 3.55
N LYS A 177 -56.78 -39.03 3.57
CA LYS A 177 -56.92 -37.77 4.29
C LYS A 177 -57.55 -37.97 5.69
N LEU A 178 -56.94 -38.81 6.53
CA LEU A 178 -57.48 -39.14 7.86
C LEU A 178 -57.88 -37.92 8.71
N GLU A 179 -57.15 -36.80 8.62
CA GLU A 179 -57.48 -35.53 9.33
C GLU A 179 -58.80 -34.88 8.85
N GLU A 180 -59.06 -34.94 7.55
CA GLU A 180 -60.28 -34.41 6.92
C GLU A 180 -61.46 -35.32 7.26
N ALA A 181 -61.27 -36.64 7.13
CA ALA A 181 -62.25 -37.65 7.51
C ALA A 181 -62.66 -37.58 9.00
N ILE A 182 -61.70 -37.48 9.93
CA ILE A 182 -61.98 -37.33 11.37
C ILE A 182 -62.76 -36.04 11.64
N THR A 183 -62.41 -34.92 10.98
CA THR A 183 -63.09 -33.63 11.16
C THR A 183 -64.53 -33.65 10.63
N LEU A 184 -64.76 -34.28 9.48
CA LEU A 184 -66.10 -34.48 8.90
C LEU A 184 -66.96 -35.35 9.82
N ALA A 185 -66.48 -36.55 10.19
CA ALA A 185 -67.23 -37.47 11.05
C ALA A 185 -67.51 -36.88 12.46
N LYS A 186 -66.62 -36.06 13.01
CA LYS A 186 -66.86 -35.34 14.28
C LYS A 186 -67.96 -34.28 14.24
N THR A 187 -68.48 -33.94 13.06
CA THR A 187 -69.63 -33.03 12.93
C THR A 187 -70.98 -33.77 13.08
N ILE A 188 -71.00 -35.10 12.98
CA ILE A 188 -72.22 -35.93 13.09
C ILE A 188 -72.84 -35.79 14.50
N PRO A 189 -74.16 -35.55 14.63
CA PRO A 189 -74.82 -35.43 15.93
C PRO A 189 -74.81 -36.73 16.74
N GLY A 190 -74.85 -36.64 18.08
CA GLY A 190 -74.87 -37.80 18.98
C GLY A 190 -76.21 -38.53 19.09
N ASN A 191 -77.23 -38.06 18.37
CA ASN A 191 -78.63 -38.50 18.49
C ASN A 191 -79.19 -39.15 17.21
N VAL A 192 -78.33 -39.43 16.21
CA VAL A 192 -78.70 -40.12 14.97
C VAL A 192 -78.19 -41.58 14.98
N PRO A 193 -78.86 -42.54 14.32
CA PRO A 193 -78.49 -43.96 14.39
C PRO A 193 -77.05 -44.27 13.94
N ILE A 194 -76.53 -43.54 12.95
CA ILE A 194 -75.20 -43.75 12.37
C ILE A 194 -74.04 -43.26 13.26
N TYR A 195 -74.34 -42.65 14.43
CA TYR A 195 -73.33 -42.05 15.30
C TYR A 195 -72.30 -43.06 15.85
N ASP A 196 -72.70 -44.29 16.20
CA ASP A 196 -71.75 -45.29 16.72
C ASP A 196 -70.81 -45.81 15.63
N GLU A 197 -71.26 -45.92 14.37
CA GLU A 197 -70.37 -46.20 13.24
C GLU A 197 -69.37 -45.05 13.00
N ALA A 198 -69.84 -43.80 13.07
CA ALA A 198 -68.98 -42.62 12.97
C ALA A 198 -67.92 -42.59 14.09
N ARG A 199 -68.33 -42.91 15.32
CA ARG A 199 -67.45 -42.98 16.50
C ARG A 199 -66.40 -44.08 16.37
N GLN A 200 -66.78 -45.26 15.87
CA GLN A 200 -65.84 -46.35 15.58
C GLN A 200 -64.86 -45.96 14.47
N ALA A 201 -65.35 -45.37 13.38
CA ALA A 201 -64.51 -44.88 12.28
C ALA A 201 -63.46 -43.86 12.77
N ILE A 202 -63.88 -42.84 13.52
CA ILE A 202 -62.99 -41.87 14.16
C ILE A 202 -61.90 -42.56 15.00
N ALA A 203 -62.26 -43.51 15.85
CA ALA A 203 -61.30 -44.21 16.70
C ALA A 203 -60.26 -45.02 15.90
N THR A 204 -60.66 -45.65 14.79
CA THR A 204 -59.73 -46.36 13.90
C THR A 204 -58.78 -45.40 13.20
N TRP A 205 -59.29 -44.29 12.66
CA TRP A 205 -58.50 -43.27 11.95
C TRP A 205 -57.53 -42.53 12.89
N GLU A 206 -57.95 -42.22 14.12
CA GLU A 206 -57.07 -41.66 15.15
C GLU A 206 -55.97 -42.66 15.57
N THR A 207 -56.29 -43.95 15.65
CA THR A 207 -55.30 -45.00 15.92
C THR A 207 -54.26 -45.11 14.79
N LEU A 208 -54.70 -45.10 13.52
CA LEU A 208 -53.81 -45.11 12.34
C LEU A 208 -52.92 -43.86 12.29
N LYS A 209 -53.51 -42.67 12.48
CA LYS A 209 -52.80 -41.39 12.58
C LYS A 209 -51.73 -41.40 13.69
N ASN A 210 -52.07 -41.87 14.88
CA ASN A 210 -51.13 -41.95 16.01
C ASN A 210 -50.02 -42.98 15.72
N ARG A 211 -50.33 -44.14 15.14
CA ARG A 211 -49.35 -45.14 14.70
C ARG A 211 -48.40 -44.57 13.65
N ALA A 212 -48.89 -43.81 12.66
CA ALA A 212 -48.06 -43.14 11.66
C ALA A 212 -47.09 -42.15 12.31
N LYS A 213 -47.60 -41.24 13.15
CA LYS A 213 -46.80 -40.24 13.89
C LYS A 213 -45.69 -40.88 14.71
N THR A 214 -46.02 -41.87 15.54
CA THR A 214 -45.03 -42.59 16.36
C THR A 214 -44.02 -43.38 15.52
N THR A 215 -44.39 -43.85 14.33
CA THR A 215 -43.47 -44.53 13.41
C THR A 215 -42.51 -43.53 12.75
N GLU A 216 -42.97 -42.34 12.36
CA GLU A 216 -42.11 -41.25 11.89
C GLU A 216 -41.13 -40.79 12.98
N GLU A 217 -41.61 -40.60 14.21
CA GLU A 217 -40.78 -40.24 15.36
C GLU A 217 -39.70 -41.29 15.64
N LYS A 218 -40.04 -42.58 15.60
CA LYS A 218 -39.07 -43.68 15.74
C LYS A 218 -38.06 -43.70 14.59
N ALA A 219 -38.47 -43.45 13.34
CA ALA A 219 -37.55 -43.31 12.21
C ALA A 219 -36.56 -42.16 12.40
N ILE A 220 -37.04 -40.98 12.80
CA ILE A 220 -36.22 -39.79 13.05
C ILE A 220 -35.26 -40.01 14.23
N GLN A 221 -35.71 -40.67 15.30
CA GLN A 221 -34.83 -41.01 16.44
C GLN A 221 -33.76 -42.05 16.04
N ALA A 222 -34.09 -43.05 15.24
CA ALA A 222 -33.12 -44.01 14.72
C ALA A 222 -32.08 -43.35 13.79
N LEU A 223 -32.49 -42.38 12.95
CA LEU A 223 -31.57 -41.55 12.15
C LEU A 223 -30.62 -40.74 13.04
N LYS A 224 -31.14 -40.02 14.04
CA LYS A 224 -30.33 -39.25 15.01
C LYS A 224 -29.34 -40.13 15.78
N ARG A 225 -29.73 -41.37 16.09
CA ARG A 225 -28.90 -42.39 16.76
C ARG A 225 -27.99 -43.19 15.82
N GLN A 226 -28.00 -42.89 14.50
CA GLN A 226 -27.21 -43.57 13.47
C GLN A 226 -27.50 -45.09 13.37
N GLN A 227 -28.70 -45.50 13.79
CA GLN A 227 -29.18 -46.88 13.76
C GLN A 227 -29.81 -47.19 12.40
N TRP A 228 -28.99 -47.21 11.35
CA TRP A 228 -29.42 -47.20 9.94
C TRP A 228 -30.48 -48.25 9.61
N TYR A 229 -30.28 -49.50 10.04
CA TYR A 229 -31.24 -50.60 9.81
C TYR A 229 -32.58 -50.41 10.54
N ALA A 230 -32.54 -49.86 11.77
CA ALA A 230 -33.77 -49.53 12.50
C ALA A 230 -34.52 -48.36 11.84
N ALA A 231 -33.80 -47.34 11.37
CA ALA A 231 -34.38 -46.22 10.62
C ALA A 231 -35.03 -46.71 9.32
N GLU A 232 -34.33 -47.53 8.53
CA GLU A 232 -34.84 -48.12 7.29
C GLU A 232 -36.10 -48.96 7.52
N ARG A 233 -36.14 -49.79 8.58
CA ARG A 233 -37.33 -50.55 8.98
C ARG A 233 -38.51 -49.65 9.37
N GLN A 234 -38.28 -48.58 10.15
CA GLN A 234 -39.36 -47.65 10.52
C GLN A 234 -39.84 -46.81 9.33
N ILE A 235 -38.97 -46.44 8.39
CA ILE A 235 -39.34 -45.73 7.15
C ILE A 235 -40.21 -46.62 6.26
N ALA A 236 -39.87 -47.92 6.13
CA ALA A 236 -40.72 -48.89 5.42
C ALA A 236 -42.10 -49.03 6.08
N LEU A 237 -42.15 -49.17 7.41
CA LEU A 237 -43.41 -49.23 8.16
C LEU A 237 -44.26 -47.95 8.03
N LEU A 238 -43.64 -46.77 7.85
CA LEU A 238 -44.37 -45.53 7.61
C LEU A 238 -45.02 -45.48 6.21
N ALA A 239 -44.42 -46.13 5.21
CA ALA A 239 -45.03 -46.29 3.89
C ALA A 239 -46.15 -47.35 3.90
N ASP A 240 -45.94 -48.45 4.62
CA ASP A 240 -46.86 -49.59 4.79
C ASP A 240 -48.18 -49.20 5.50
N ILE A 241 -48.15 -48.21 6.40
CA ILE A 241 -49.36 -47.66 7.05
C ILE A 241 -50.33 -46.97 6.07
N GLY A 242 -49.92 -46.72 4.82
CA GLY A 242 -50.69 -45.89 3.88
C GLY A 242 -50.65 -44.42 4.27
N GLY A 243 -51.41 -43.58 3.57
CA GLY A 243 -51.35 -42.13 3.66
C GLY A 243 -50.47 -41.53 2.57
N GLY A 244 -51.01 -40.91 1.52
CA GLY A 244 -50.21 -40.19 0.51
C GLY A 244 -49.21 -39.19 1.12
N LYS A 245 -49.58 -38.54 2.23
CA LYS A 245 -48.69 -37.73 3.07
C LYS A 245 -47.58 -38.56 3.74
N ASN A 246 -47.89 -39.73 4.28
CA ASN A 246 -46.93 -40.64 4.93
C ASN A 246 -46.00 -41.31 3.91
N VAL A 247 -46.50 -41.69 2.73
CA VAL A 247 -45.72 -42.19 1.60
C VAL A 247 -44.74 -41.11 1.13
N GLN A 248 -45.21 -39.88 0.86
CA GLN A 248 -44.34 -38.75 0.54
C GLN A 248 -43.29 -38.51 1.64
N ARG A 249 -43.69 -38.61 2.91
CA ARG A 249 -42.78 -38.46 4.05
C ARG A 249 -41.76 -39.58 4.17
N SER A 250 -42.14 -40.83 3.89
CA SER A 250 -41.24 -41.98 3.86
C SER A 250 -40.17 -41.81 2.78
N LEU A 251 -40.53 -41.26 1.61
CA LEU A 251 -39.59 -40.95 0.53
C LEU A 251 -38.60 -39.84 0.94
N GLN A 252 -39.08 -38.76 1.58
CA GLN A 252 -38.22 -37.72 2.17
C GLN A 252 -37.24 -38.32 3.18
N LEU A 253 -37.71 -39.17 4.10
CA LEU A 253 -36.87 -39.82 5.11
C LEU A 253 -35.90 -40.84 4.50
N LYS A 254 -36.29 -41.55 3.45
CA LYS A 254 -35.42 -42.46 2.68
C LYS A 254 -34.29 -41.70 1.96
N GLN A 255 -34.57 -40.51 1.44
CA GLN A 255 -33.53 -39.66 0.86
C GLN A 255 -32.62 -39.06 1.93
N ARG A 256 -33.16 -38.62 3.08
CA ARG A 256 -32.35 -38.21 4.24
C ARG A 256 -31.46 -39.36 4.73
N LEU A 257 -31.98 -40.59 4.85
CA LEU A 257 -31.20 -41.79 5.22
C LEU A 257 -29.98 -42.01 4.31
N LYS A 258 -30.13 -41.83 2.98
CA LYS A 258 -28.99 -41.88 2.05
C LYS A 258 -27.96 -40.79 2.35
N ASN A 259 -28.41 -39.54 2.50
CA ASN A 259 -27.54 -38.39 2.76
C ASN A 259 -26.78 -38.56 4.10
N GLU A 260 -27.45 -38.99 5.16
CA GLU A 260 -26.85 -39.27 6.47
C GLU A 260 -25.84 -40.42 6.42
N ARG A 261 -26.13 -41.51 5.67
CA ARG A 261 -25.17 -42.60 5.45
C ARG A 261 -23.93 -42.11 4.70
N LEU A 262 -24.07 -41.25 3.69
CA LEU A 262 -22.94 -40.64 2.98
C LEU A 262 -22.13 -39.68 3.87
N ALA A 263 -22.80 -38.87 4.69
CA ALA A 263 -22.14 -38.01 5.69
C ALA A 263 -21.37 -38.84 6.73
N TYR A 264 -21.94 -39.96 7.18
CA TYR A 264 -21.30 -40.88 8.11
C TYR A 264 -20.08 -41.59 7.51
N LEU A 265 -20.14 -41.98 6.23
CA LEU A 265 -19.00 -42.54 5.50
C LEU A 265 -17.85 -41.52 5.38
N LYS A 266 -18.15 -40.25 5.07
CA LYS A 266 -17.16 -39.15 5.08
C LYS A 266 -16.51 -38.96 6.46
N LEU A 267 -17.21 -39.28 7.54
CA LEU A 267 -16.70 -39.19 8.92
C LEU A 267 -15.83 -40.39 9.34
N GLN A 268 -15.94 -41.57 8.70
CA GLN A 268 -15.18 -42.77 9.11
C GLN A 268 -13.65 -42.57 9.16
N PRO A 269 -12.98 -41.92 8.17
CA PRO A 269 -11.55 -41.66 8.25
C PRO A 269 -11.13 -40.81 9.47
N VAL A 270 -11.96 -39.84 9.85
CA VAL A 270 -11.74 -38.97 11.03
C VAL A 270 -11.77 -39.82 12.31
N ARG A 271 -12.75 -40.73 12.42
CA ARG A 271 -12.90 -41.64 13.57
C ARG A 271 -11.82 -42.70 13.63
N HIS A 272 -11.33 -43.17 12.49
CA HIS A 272 -10.16 -44.04 12.41
C HIS A 272 -8.88 -43.31 12.85
N PHE A 273 -8.64 -42.09 12.38
CA PHE A 273 -7.51 -41.26 12.81
C PHE A 273 -7.48 -41.03 14.33
N ILE A 274 -8.64 -40.75 14.94
CA ILE A 274 -8.77 -40.60 16.41
C ILE A 274 -8.40 -41.90 17.15
N LYS A 275 -8.76 -43.07 16.63
CA LYS A 275 -8.33 -44.38 17.20
C LYS A 275 -6.83 -44.63 17.06
N VAL A 276 -6.22 -44.19 15.95
CA VAL A 276 -4.79 -44.33 15.68
C VAL A 276 -3.94 -43.33 16.49
N GLY A 277 -4.53 -42.20 16.93
CA GLY A 277 -3.92 -41.30 17.91
C GLY A 277 -2.75 -40.45 17.40
N ARG A 278 -2.54 -40.34 16.08
CA ARG A 278 -1.45 -39.58 15.42
C ARG A 278 -1.60 -38.05 15.51
N PHE A 279 -1.95 -37.51 16.67
CA PHE A 279 -2.21 -36.07 16.87
C PHE A 279 -0.96 -35.17 16.78
N ALA A 280 0.25 -35.72 16.66
CA ALA A 280 1.47 -34.97 16.38
C ALA A 280 1.64 -34.61 14.88
N ASP A 281 0.90 -35.29 13.99
CA ASP A 281 0.94 -35.12 12.54
C ASP A 281 -0.08 -34.04 12.13
N MET A 282 0.36 -32.79 12.07
CA MET A 282 -0.55 -31.66 11.87
C MET A 282 -1.14 -31.58 10.45
N GLU A 283 -0.49 -32.19 9.45
CA GLU A 283 -1.08 -32.33 8.11
C GLU A 283 -2.23 -33.36 8.12
N ALA A 284 -2.07 -34.49 8.83
CA ALA A 284 -3.17 -35.41 9.06
C ALA A 284 -4.30 -34.78 9.89
N VAL A 285 -3.98 -34.07 10.99
CA VAL A 285 -4.97 -33.32 11.79
C VAL A 285 -5.77 -32.36 10.90
N ASN A 286 -5.11 -31.51 10.11
CA ASN A 286 -5.78 -30.54 9.26
C ASN A 286 -6.68 -31.21 8.22
N ARG A 287 -6.21 -32.27 7.54
CA ARG A 287 -7.02 -33.04 6.57
C ARG A 287 -8.25 -33.70 7.22
N MET A 288 -8.15 -34.18 8.47
CA MET A 288 -9.30 -34.79 9.16
C MET A 288 -10.29 -33.74 9.69
N VAL A 289 -9.81 -32.59 10.17
CA VAL A 289 -10.64 -31.43 10.52
C VAL A 289 -11.40 -30.92 9.29
N GLN A 290 -10.72 -30.75 8.15
CA GLN A 290 -11.35 -30.34 6.89
C GLN A 290 -12.43 -31.33 6.43
N ARG A 291 -12.17 -32.65 6.51
CA ARG A 291 -13.16 -33.69 6.19
C ARG A 291 -14.37 -33.66 7.12
N ALA A 292 -14.19 -33.35 8.40
CA ALA A 292 -15.29 -33.16 9.35
C ALA A 292 -16.08 -31.86 9.10
N GLN A 293 -15.45 -30.83 8.53
CA GLN A 293 -16.08 -29.57 8.11
C GLN A 293 -16.85 -29.69 6.78
N GLN A 294 -16.47 -30.62 5.90
CA GLN A 294 -17.18 -30.96 4.64
C GLN A 294 -18.47 -31.80 4.85
N ILE A 295 -18.91 -32.00 6.09
CA ILE A 295 -20.17 -32.67 6.43
C ILE A 295 -21.31 -31.63 6.43
N PRO A 296 -22.43 -31.85 5.73
CA PRO A 296 -23.51 -30.86 5.60
C PRO A 296 -24.01 -30.35 6.96
N PRO A 297 -24.32 -29.04 7.11
CA PRO A 297 -24.69 -28.45 8.39
C PRO A 297 -26.09 -28.90 8.89
N ASP A 298 -26.95 -29.34 7.99
CA ASP A 298 -28.32 -29.83 8.23
C ASP A 298 -28.39 -31.31 8.65
N SER A 299 -27.28 -32.05 8.50
CA SER A 299 -27.18 -33.49 8.80
C SER A 299 -27.03 -33.77 10.30
N TYR A 300 -27.71 -34.80 10.80
CA TYR A 300 -27.56 -35.29 12.18
C TYR A 300 -26.12 -35.75 12.48
N VAL A 301 -25.38 -36.20 11.46
CA VAL A 301 -23.96 -36.55 11.59
C VAL A 301 -23.08 -35.32 11.88
N ARG A 302 -23.48 -34.08 11.53
CA ARG A 302 -22.72 -32.85 11.84
C ARG A 302 -22.45 -32.69 13.34
N ALA A 303 -23.42 -33.00 14.18
CA ALA A 303 -23.28 -32.94 15.63
C ALA A 303 -22.28 -33.97 16.17
N LEU A 304 -22.14 -35.14 15.53
CA LEU A 304 -21.07 -36.08 15.83
C LEU A 304 -19.72 -35.60 15.28
N ALA A 305 -19.70 -35.06 14.06
CA ALA A 305 -18.47 -34.56 13.43
C ALA A 305 -17.78 -33.48 14.29
N ASN A 306 -18.54 -32.56 14.86
CA ASN A 306 -18.01 -31.57 15.81
C ASN A 306 -17.39 -32.24 17.05
N ARG A 307 -18.08 -33.22 17.68
CA ARG A 307 -17.55 -33.97 18.83
C ARG A 307 -16.28 -34.79 18.53
N GLU A 308 -16.16 -35.30 17.31
CA GLU A 308 -14.95 -35.99 16.86
C GLU A 308 -13.81 -34.97 16.59
N VAL A 309 -14.12 -33.75 16.12
CA VAL A 309 -13.16 -32.64 16.07
C VAL A 309 -12.71 -32.23 17.48
N ASP A 310 -13.63 -32.09 18.45
CA ASP A 310 -13.29 -31.76 19.84
C ASP A 310 -12.31 -32.79 20.45
N ARG A 311 -12.45 -34.07 20.09
CA ARG A 311 -11.49 -35.13 20.46
C ARG A 311 -10.13 -34.98 19.79
N ILE A 312 -10.07 -34.54 18.53
CA ILE A 312 -8.81 -34.20 17.85
C ILE A 312 -8.15 -33.00 18.56
N VAL A 313 -8.92 -31.97 18.91
CA VAL A 313 -8.44 -30.78 19.64
C VAL A 313 -7.87 -31.17 21.01
N ALA A 314 -8.56 -32.04 21.76
CA ALA A 314 -8.08 -32.57 23.03
C ALA A 314 -6.82 -33.45 22.87
N GLY A 315 -6.77 -34.27 21.80
CA GLY A 315 -5.61 -35.08 21.43
C GLY A 315 -4.37 -34.25 21.13
N VAL A 316 -4.51 -33.19 20.32
CA VAL A 316 -3.44 -32.22 20.04
C VAL A 316 -3.00 -31.51 21.33
N ASN A 317 -3.94 -31.07 22.17
CA ASN A 317 -3.61 -30.43 23.45
C ASN A 317 -2.77 -31.35 24.37
N LYS A 318 -3.04 -32.67 24.37
CA LYS A 318 -2.23 -33.66 25.09
C LYS A 318 -0.82 -33.79 24.52
N ILE A 319 -0.64 -33.84 23.20
CA ILE A 319 0.70 -33.89 22.59
C ILE A 319 1.49 -32.60 22.89
N VAL A 320 0.84 -31.43 22.85
CA VAL A 320 1.45 -30.14 23.17
C VAL A 320 1.89 -30.10 24.64
N SER A 321 1.05 -30.53 25.59
CA SER A 321 1.44 -30.56 27.01
C SER A 321 2.55 -31.56 27.30
N GLN A 322 2.58 -32.71 26.61
CA GLN A 322 3.66 -33.69 26.71
C GLN A 322 5.00 -33.14 26.17
N ARG A 323 5.02 -32.44 25.03
CA ARG A 323 6.23 -31.79 24.52
C ARG A 323 6.76 -30.73 25.49
N LEU A 324 5.88 -29.89 26.04
CA LEU A 324 6.25 -28.88 27.03
C LEU A 324 6.80 -29.48 28.33
N ALA A 325 6.20 -30.58 28.83
CA ALA A 325 6.72 -31.31 29.99
C ALA A 325 8.12 -31.89 29.72
N ASN A 326 8.37 -32.37 28.50
CA ASN A 326 9.66 -32.87 28.03
C ASN A 326 10.64 -31.74 27.61
N GLN A 327 10.38 -30.49 27.99
CA GLN A 327 11.15 -29.28 27.64
C GLN A 327 11.24 -28.94 26.13
N ASP A 328 10.59 -29.71 25.26
CA ASP A 328 10.51 -29.48 23.81
C ASP A 328 9.54 -28.33 23.47
N PHE A 329 9.98 -27.11 23.77
CA PHE A 329 9.24 -25.90 23.43
C PHE A 329 9.18 -25.67 21.91
N ALA A 330 10.21 -26.06 21.16
CA ALA A 330 10.28 -25.87 19.72
C ALA A 330 9.24 -26.72 18.96
N GLY A 331 9.13 -28.00 19.29
CA GLY A 331 8.10 -28.89 18.75
C GLY A 331 6.69 -28.51 19.20
N ALA A 332 6.53 -28.00 20.42
CA ALA A 332 5.26 -27.45 20.90
C ALA A 332 4.83 -26.20 20.08
N VAL A 333 5.77 -25.29 19.78
CA VAL A 333 5.54 -24.13 18.89
C VAL A 333 5.21 -24.58 17.47
N ALA A 334 5.94 -25.55 16.91
CA ALA A 334 5.67 -26.05 15.56
C ALA A 334 4.24 -26.63 15.42
N ILE A 335 3.80 -27.41 16.42
CA ILE A 335 2.42 -27.91 16.47
C ILE A 335 1.40 -26.76 16.63
N ALA A 336 1.68 -25.78 17.50
CA ALA A 336 0.78 -24.65 17.71
C ALA A 336 0.63 -23.76 16.46
N ALA A 337 1.72 -23.49 15.74
CA ALA A 337 1.73 -22.71 14.51
C ALA A 337 1.04 -23.42 13.33
N ALA A 338 1.12 -24.75 13.27
CA ALA A 338 0.44 -25.58 12.28
C ALA A 338 -1.02 -25.93 12.63
N PHE A 339 -1.59 -25.36 13.71
CA PHE A 339 -2.95 -25.67 14.14
C PHE A 339 -4.01 -25.14 13.15
N PRO A 340 -5.05 -25.94 12.81
CA PRO A 340 -6.10 -25.50 11.87
C PRO A 340 -6.87 -24.26 12.34
N LYS A 341 -6.67 -23.14 11.64
CA LYS A 341 -7.32 -21.84 11.94
C LYS A 341 -8.86 -21.86 11.83
N THR A 342 -9.44 -22.92 11.26
CA THR A 342 -10.90 -23.10 11.12
C THR A 342 -11.57 -23.71 12.36
N VAL A 343 -10.81 -23.98 13.44
CA VAL A 343 -11.31 -24.53 14.71
C VAL A 343 -10.77 -23.72 15.87
N THR A 344 -11.55 -23.61 16.96
CA THR A 344 -11.11 -22.96 18.20
C THR A 344 -9.91 -23.69 18.80
N ALA A 345 -8.76 -23.03 18.84
CA ALA A 345 -7.54 -23.59 19.40
C ALA A 345 -7.61 -23.76 20.94
N PRO A 346 -6.99 -24.82 21.51
CA PRO A 346 -6.83 -24.97 22.95
C PRO A 346 -6.26 -23.73 23.64
N THR A 347 -6.54 -23.53 24.93
CA THR A 347 -5.91 -22.46 25.74
C THR A 347 -4.40 -22.51 25.61
N LEU A 348 -3.80 -23.69 25.85
CA LEU A 348 -2.35 -23.89 25.79
C LEU A 348 -1.75 -23.56 24.41
N VAL A 349 -2.45 -23.89 23.33
CA VAL A 349 -2.02 -23.53 21.96
C VAL A 349 -2.08 -22.03 21.72
N ARG A 350 -3.11 -21.35 22.23
CA ARG A 350 -3.22 -19.88 22.15
C ARG A 350 -2.15 -19.18 22.99
N ASP A 351 -1.82 -19.70 24.18
CA ASP A 351 -0.75 -19.17 25.04
C ASP A 351 0.63 -19.29 24.37
N ILE A 352 0.91 -20.43 23.72
CA ILE A 352 2.14 -20.63 22.93
C ILE A 352 2.22 -19.62 21.78
N LEU A 353 1.13 -19.42 21.03
CA LEU A 353 1.08 -18.46 19.91
C LEU A 353 1.26 -17.01 20.39
N ALA A 354 0.65 -16.63 21.51
CA ALA A 354 0.81 -15.30 22.11
C ALA A 354 2.27 -15.06 22.55
N TYR A 355 2.91 -16.06 23.18
CA TYR A 355 4.33 -15.98 23.51
C TYR A 355 5.24 -15.95 22.27
N GLN A 356 4.94 -16.75 21.24
CA GLN A 356 5.71 -16.80 20.00
C GLN A 356 5.68 -15.46 19.23
N GLN A 357 4.55 -14.73 19.27
CA GLN A 357 4.44 -13.37 18.73
C GLN A 357 5.17 -12.33 19.59
N ALA A 358 5.32 -12.58 20.90
CA ALA A 358 5.98 -11.68 21.85
C ALA A 358 7.51 -11.82 21.85
N GLU A 359 8.05 -13.03 21.71
CA GLU A 359 9.48 -13.33 21.80
C GLU A 359 10.37 -12.51 20.84
N PRO A 360 10.05 -12.30 19.53
CA PRO A 360 10.88 -11.43 18.69
C PRO A 360 10.89 -9.97 19.17
N LEU A 361 9.84 -9.51 19.86
CA LEU A 361 9.80 -8.19 20.47
C LEU A 361 10.72 -8.08 21.71
N ARG A 362 11.34 -9.17 22.19
CA ARG A 362 12.41 -9.09 23.20
C ARG A 362 13.62 -8.30 22.69
N GLN A 363 13.91 -8.37 21.39
CA GLN A 363 14.98 -7.58 20.76
C GLN A 363 14.51 -6.16 20.46
N ALA A 364 14.94 -5.19 21.26
CA ALA A 364 14.55 -3.78 21.18
C ALA A 364 15.31 -3.01 20.07
N THR A 365 15.12 -3.46 18.83
CA THR A 365 15.77 -2.93 17.63
C THR A 365 14.76 -2.18 16.76
N LEU A 366 15.16 -1.06 16.14
CA LEU A 366 14.36 -0.28 15.18
C LEU A 366 14.92 -0.33 13.74
N THR A 367 15.72 -1.35 13.42
CA THR A 367 16.20 -1.60 12.05
C THR A 367 15.01 -1.78 11.12
N ASN A 368 14.88 -0.88 10.13
CA ASN A 368 13.80 -0.84 9.15
C ASN A 368 12.38 -0.73 9.76
N GLN A 369 12.25 -0.18 10.99
CA GLN A 369 10.95 0.02 11.66
C GLN A 369 10.85 1.41 12.29
N SER A 370 9.69 2.05 12.16
CA SER A 370 9.39 3.30 12.88
C SER A 370 9.03 3.04 14.34
N ILE A 371 9.23 4.04 15.20
CA ILE A 371 8.80 4.01 16.62
C ILE A 371 7.32 3.65 16.72
N SER A 372 6.47 4.21 15.84
CA SER A 372 5.02 3.96 15.81
C SER A 372 4.67 2.52 15.43
N GLN A 373 5.35 1.94 14.43
CA GLN A 373 5.16 0.53 14.04
C GLN A 373 5.52 -0.42 15.19
N ARG A 374 6.66 -0.16 15.85
CA ARG A 374 7.12 -0.98 16.97
C ARG A 374 6.24 -0.83 18.22
N LEU A 375 5.74 0.38 18.48
CA LEU A 375 4.78 0.64 19.56
C LEU A 375 3.44 -0.08 19.31
N PHE A 376 2.95 -0.10 18.08
CA PHE A 376 1.74 -0.84 17.70
C PHE A 376 1.89 -2.36 17.88
N GLN A 377 3.05 -2.93 17.48
CA GLN A 377 3.35 -4.36 17.71
C GLN A 377 3.30 -4.71 19.21
N LEU A 378 3.92 -3.89 20.07
CA LEU A 378 3.88 -4.09 21.52
C LEU A 378 2.46 -3.96 22.09
N TRP A 379 1.69 -2.97 21.62
CA TRP A 379 0.31 -2.75 22.06
C TRP A 379 -0.63 -3.90 21.66
N ALA A 380 -0.45 -4.49 20.48
CA ALA A 380 -1.25 -5.63 20.01
C ALA A 380 -0.95 -6.94 20.78
N VAL A 381 0.28 -7.11 21.27
CA VAL A 381 0.76 -8.39 21.87
C VAL A 381 0.74 -8.38 23.41
N LEU A 382 1.05 -7.25 24.06
CA LEU A 382 1.07 -7.15 25.53
C LEU A 382 -0.25 -7.61 26.20
N PRO A 383 -1.45 -7.23 25.73
CA PRO A 383 -2.71 -7.70 26.30
C PRO A 383 -2.96 -9.20 26.10
N GLN A 384 -2.33 -9.82 25.09
CA GLN A 384 -2.40 -11.27 24.88
C GLN A 384 -1.50 -12.01 25.88
N LEU A 385 -0.26 -11.53 26.04
CA LEU A 385 0.71 -12.06 26.99
C LEU A 385 0.23 -11.92 28.45
N GLN A 386 -0.48 -10.82 28.76
CA GLN A 386 -1.12 -10.58 30.06
C GLN A 386 -2.31 -11.51 30.37
N ARG A 387 -2.94 -12.12 29.36
CA ARG A 387 -4.09 -13.03 29.54
C ARG A 387 -3.67 -14.48 29.83
N ILE A 388 -2.39 -14.81 29.70
CA ILE A 388 -1.87 -16.15 29.99
C ILE A 388 -2.01 -16.41 31.49
N GLN A 389 -2.85 -17.38 31.84
CA GLN A 389 -3.15 -17.73 33.23
C GLN A 389 -1.94 -18.39 33.92
N SER A 390 -1.86 -18.23 35.25
CA SER A 390 -0.78 -18.80 36.08
C SER A 390 -0.71 -20.33 36.10
N ASN A 391 -1.78 -21.00 35.67
CA ASN A 391 -1.86 -22.45 35.49
C ASN A 391 -1.28 -22.94 34.14
N SER A 392 -0.91 -22.03 33.22
CA SER A 392 -0.42 -22.39 31.88
C SER A 392 1.05 -22.78 31.92
N LEU A 393 1.43 -23.85 31.22
CA LEU A 393 2.82 -24.31 31.10
C LEU A 393 3.75 -23.27 30.42
N VAL A 394 3.17 -22.27 29.71
CA VAL A 394 3.91 -21.17 29.07
C VAL A 394 4.13 -19.99 30.04
N TYR A 395 3.36 -19.90 31.13
CA TYR A 395 3.34 -18.76 32.05
C TYR A 395 4.72 -18.35 32.59
N PRO A 396 5.65 -19.26 32.97
CA PRO A 396 6.98 -18.86 33.44
C PRO A 396 7.78 -18.06 32.39
N LYS A 397 7.70 -18.45 31.11
CA LYS A 397 8.36 -17.75 29.99
C LYS A 397 7.69 -16.39 29.73
N ALA A 398 6.36 -16.36 29.73
CA ALA A 398 5.60 -15.12 29.59
C ALA A 398 5.91 -14.11 30.71
N LYS A 399 5.99 -14.57 31.96
CA LYS A 399 6.32 -13.76 33.14
C LYS A 399 7.74 -13.16 33.09
N GLN A 400 8.71 -13.87 32.52
CA GLN A 400 10.06 -13.35 32.30
C GLN A 400 10.10 -12.26 31.22
N LEU A 401 9.35 -12.44 30.13
CA LEU A 401 9.35 -11.52 28.97
C LEU A 401 8.54 -10.23 29.23
N LEU A 402 7.46 -10.32 29.99
CA LEU A 402 6.48 -9.25 30.17
C LEU A 402 7.07 -7.93 30.72
N PRO A 403 7.91 -7.90 31.76
CA PRO A 403 8.54 -6.66 32.25
C PRO A 403 9.45 -5.99 31.21
N THR A 404 10.16 -6.78 30.41
CA THR A 404 11.00 -6.27 29.30
C THR A 404 10.12 -5.53 28.29
N LEU A 405 9.05 -6.16 27.80
CA LEU A 405 8.14 -5.58 26.81
C LEU A 405 7.38 -4.36 27.34
N GLN A 406 6.96 -4.37 28.62
CA GLN A 406 6.34 -3.21 29.26
C GLN A 406 7.29 -2.00 29.31
N SER A 407 8.55 -2.20 29.68
CA SER A 407 9.53 -1.10 29.68
C SER A 407 9.88 -0.60 28.28
N GLN A 408 9.99 -1.51 27.30
CA GLN A 408 10.12 -1.13 25.89
C GLN A 408 8.96 -0.25 25.40
N MET A 409 7.72 -0.60 25.76
CA MET A 409 6.55 0.21 25.43
C MET A 409 6.63 1.59 26.09
N GLN A 410 7.01 1.66 27.38
CA GLN A 410 7.15 2.93 28.10
C GLN A 410 8.21 3.85 27.47
N ASP A 411 9.38 3.31 27.12
CA ASP A 411 10.44 4.07 26.45
C ASP A 411 10.02 4.54 25.05
N LEU A 412 9.37 3.68 24.26
CA LEU A 412 8.88 4.05 22.92
C LEU A 412 7.77 5.08 22.96
N THR A 413 6.84 5.02 23.94
CA THR A 413 5.82 6.07 24.13
C THR A 413 6.48 7.42 24.45
N ARG A 414 7.52 7.44 25.30
CA ARG A 414 8.30 8.66 25.60
C ARG A 414 9.03 9.20 24.38
N LEU A 415 9.69 8.33 23.61
CA LEU A 415 10.39 8.74 22.37
C LEU A 415 9.42 9.19 21.28
N HIS A 416 8.24 8.58 21.17
CA HIS A 416 7.18 9.02 20.27
C HIS A 416 6.68 10.43 20.63
N ALA A 417 6.36 10.65 21.91
CA ALA A 417 5.99 11.98 22.41
C ALA A 417 7.11 13.01 22.15
N ALA A 418 8.37 12.66 22.43
CA ALA A 418 9.51 13.52 22.15
C ALA A 418 9.62 13.87 20.65
N THR A 419 9.43 12.92 19.74
CA THR A 419 9.42 13.19 18.29
C THR A 419 8.26 14.10 17.87
N ALA A 420 7.07 13.93 18.46
CA ALA A 420 5.89 14.74 18.16
C ALA A 420 5.99 16.18 18.69
N VAL A 421 6.70 16.40 19.80
CA VAL A 421 7.05 17.76 20.26
C VAL A 421 8.13 18.36 19.34
N ALA A 422 9.21 17.62 19.05
CA ALA A 422 10.30 18.10 18.18
C ALA A 422 9.84 18.48 16.77
N SER A 423 8.79 17.85 16.22
CA SER A 423 8.27 18.18 14.88
C SER A 423 7.73 19.60 14.72
N LYS A 424 7.51 20.34 15.81
CA LYS A 424 7.18 21.79 15.79
C LYS A 424 8.36 22.68 15.35
N LYS A 425 9.60 22.19 15.46
CA LYS A 425 10.85 22.87 15.06
C LYS A 425 11.22 24.15 15.84
N GLU A 426 10.56 24.43 16.95
CA GLU A 426 10.84 25.59 17.82
C GLU A 426 11.92 25.26 18.88
N ALA A 427 12.65 26.27 19.36
CA ALA A 427 13.65 26.09 20.42
C ALA A 427 13.07 25.48 21.72
N ALA A 428 11.93 25.99 22.20
CA ALA A 428 11.27 25.45 23.40
C ALA A 428 10.81 23.98 23.19
N SER A 429 10.31 23.67 22.00
CA SER A 429 9.89 22.32 21.64
C SER A 429 11.06 21.34 21.54
N TYR A 430 12.22 21.74 21.00
CA TYR A 430 13.42 20.90 21.07
C TYR A 430 13.93 20.69 22.51
N GLN A 431 13.86 21.69 23.38
CA GLN A 431 14.22 21.54 24.81
C GLN A 431 13.33 20.49 25.50
N GLN A 432 12.01 20.56 25.31
CA GLN A 432 11.06 19.58 25.84
C GLN A 432 11.30 18.16 25.26
N ALA A 433 11.56 18.04 23.95
CA ALA A 433 11.87 16.76 23.32
C ALA A 433 13.16 16.13 23.88
N ILE A 434 14.21 16.93 24.09
CA ILE A 434 15.45 16.50 24.73
C ILE A 434 15.19 15.99 26.16
N GLN A 435 14.37 16.68 26.96
CA GLN A 435 13.99 16.24 28.31
C GLN A 435 13.24 14.90 28.30
N LEU A 436 12.24 14.75 27.41
CA LEU A 436 11.45 13.52 27.27
C LEU A 436 12.29 12.31 26.85
N ALA A 437 13.26 12.49 25.95
CA ALA A 437 14.20 11.44 25.57
C ALA A 437 15.28 11.18 26.65
N ALA A 438 15.71 12.21 27.39
CA ALA A 438 16.67 12.05 28.48
C ALA A 438 16.12 11.21 29.64
N ALA A 439 14.80 11.13 29.81
CA ALA A 439 14.14 10.27 30.79
C ALA A 439 14.23 8.75 30.49
N VAL A 440 14.73 8.34 29.31
CA VAL A 440 15.04 6.93 29.01
C VAL A 440 16.31 6.52 29.77
N GLN A 441 16.15 5.59 30.72
CA GLN A 441 17.19 5.20 31.69
C GLN A 441 18.42 4.58 30.98
N PRO A 442 19.65 4.72 31.54
CA PRO A 442 20.88 4.25 30.90
C PRO A 442 20.88 2.76 30.50
N ASN A 443 20.34 1.89 31.35
CA ASN A 443 20.35 0.44 31.14
C ASN A 443 19.15 -0.07 30.31
N ARG A 444 18.39 0.83 29.65
CA ARG A 444 17.28 0.46 28.76
C ARG A 444 17.76 0.31 27.32
N PRO A 445 17.24 -0.64 26.54
CA PRO A 445 17.77 -0.92 25.22
C PRO A 445 17.54 0.22 24.21
N TYR A 446 16.50 1.03 24.37
CA TYR A 446 16.28 2.23 23.54
C TYR A 446 17.13 3.44 23.96
N ARG A 447 18.06 3.31 24.92
CA ARG A 447 18.94 4.40 25.35
C ARG A 447 19.79 4.97 24.21
N LEU A 448 20.32 4.11 23.33
CA LEU A 448 21.12 4.55 22.18
C LEU A 448 20.30 5.38 21.17
N VAL A 449 19.03 4.98 20.95
CA VAL A 449 18.07 5.73 20.12
C VAL A 449 17.73 7.08 20.76
N ALA A 450 17.53 7.11 22.09
CA ALA A 450 17.34 8.36 22.82
C ALA A 450 18.55 9.29 22.68
N GLN A 451 19.78 8.76 22.79
CA GLN A 451 21.01 9.54 22.66
C GLN A 451 21.19 10.13 21.26
N SER A 452 20.91 9.38 20.17
CA SER A 452 21.03 9.90 18.81
C SER A 452 19.97 10.98 18.50
N LEU A 453 18.75 10.82 19.01
CA LEU A 453 17.71 11.85 18.93
C LEU A 453 18.07 13.12 19.72
N ILE A 454 18.58 12.98 20.95
CA ILE A 454 19.08 14.11 21.75
C ILE A 454 20.21 14.84 21.02
N ALA A 455 21.22 14.13 20.53
CA ALA A 455 22.37 14.73 19.84
C ALA A 455 21.96 15.45 18.52
N ARG A 456 20.91 14.97 17.85
CA ARG A 456 20.28 15.66 16.72
C ARG A 456 19.56 16.93 17.18
N TRP A 457 18.62 16.82 18.12
CA TRP A 457 17.82 17.96 18.57
C TRP A 457 18.65 19.03 19.29
N GLN A 458 19.81 18.69 19.85
CA GLN A 458 20.77 19.68 20.35
C GLN A 458 21.35 20.55 19.22
N LYS A 459 21.60 20.00 18.03
CA LYS A 459 22.01 20.77 16.84
C LYS A 459 20.85 21.58 16.29
N ASP A 460 19.67 20.97 16.18
CA ASP A 460 18.46 21.65 15.69
C ASP A 460 18.04 22.82 16.63
N LEU A 461 18.23 22.67 17.95
CA LEU A 461 18.04 23.70 18.97
C LEU A 461 19.05 24.84 18.83
N GLN A 462 20.34 24.55 18.62
CA GLN A 462 21.34 25.59 18.37
C GLN A 462 20.99 26.39 17.11
N TYR A 463 20.66 25.71 16.02
CA TYR A 463 20.21 26.36 14.79
C TYR A 463 18.99 27.26 15.05
N ALA A 464 17.97 26.77 15.76
CA ALA A 464 16.77 27.55 16.09
C ALA A 464 17.05 28.78 16.98
N GLN A 465 18.04 28.70 17.87
CA GLN A 465 18.48 29.84 18.71
C GLN A 465 19.30 30.88 17.92
N ASP A 466 20.23 30.41 17.09
CA ASP A 466 21.23 31.27 16.44
C ASP A 466 20.71 31.88 15.13
N ARG A 467 19.70 31.27 14.48
CA ARG A 467 19.09 31.75 13.23
C ARG A 467 18.52 33.17 13.30
N PRO A 468 17.72 33.58 14.30
CA PRO A 468 17.23 34.95 14.40
C PRO A 468 18.36 35.97 14.60
N ILE A 469 19.47 35.59 15.26
CA ILE A 469 20.64 36.46 15.41
C ILE A 469 21.30 36.71 14.05
N LEU A 470 21.47 35.66 13.23
CA LEU A 470 22.01 35.79 11.88
C LEU A 470 21.09 36.62 10.97
N GLN A 471 19.77 36.42 11.04
CA GLN A 471 18.81 37.19 10.27
C GLN A 471 18.78 38.68 10.68
N GLN A 472 18.95 39.01 11.97
CA GLN A 472 19.11 40.39 12.43
C GLN A 472 20.40 41.02 11.90
N ALA A 473 21.50 40.25 11.87
CA ALA A 473 22.77 40.70 11.29
C ALA A 473 22.66 40.99 9.78
N GLU A 474 22.01 40.08 9.04
CA GLU A 474 21.72 40.23 7.60
C GLU A 474 20.82 41.44 7.33
N ALA A 475 19.80 41.66 8.15
CA ALA A 475 18.91 42.82 8.02
C ALA A 475 19.61 44.17 8.25
N ARG A 476 20.59 44.26 9.17
CA ARG A 476 21.41 45.48 9.33
C ARG A 476 22.39 45.67 8.18
N ALA A 477 23.02 44.59 7.72
CA ALA A 477 23.93 44.64 6.57
C ALA A 477 23.24 44.95 5.23
N ALA A 478 21.92 44.78 5.13
CA ALA A 478 21.14 44.98 3.91
C ALA A 478 21.14 46.43 3.37
N SER A 479 21.41 47.44 4.22
CA SER A 479 21.60 48.83 3.77
C SER A 479 22.81 49.00 2.86
N THR A 480 23.78 48.09 2.94
CA THR A 480 25.14 48.19 2.38
C THR A 480 25.94 49.42 2.83
N THR A 481 25.46 50.21 3.80
CA THR A 481 26.23 51.31 4.39
C THR A 481 27.35 50.77 5.29
N VAL A 482 28.47 51.50 5.41
CA VAL A 482 29.58 51.11 6.30
C VAL A 482 29.08 50.83 7.72
N GLU A 483 28.20 51.68 8.24
CA GLU A 483 27.55 51.53 9.55
C GLU A 483 26.69 50.26 9.65
N GLY A 484 25.76 50.01 8.72
CA GLY A 484 24.91 48.80 8.74
C GLY A 484 25.69 47.50 8.55
N LEU A 485 26.77 47.55 7.75
CA LEU A 485 27.72 46.43 7.61
C LEU A 485 28.51 46.19 8.91
N GLN A 486 28.91 47.25 9.62
CA GLN A 486 29.57 47.15 10.93
C GLN A 486 28.61 46.62 12.01
N GLU A 487 27.37 47.13 12.10
CA GLU A 487 26.32 46.59 12.98
C GLU A 487 26.08 45.09 12.71
N GLY A 488 25.91 44.72 11.44
CA GLY A 488 25.75 43.32 11.02
C GLY A 488 26.90 42.44 11.49
N ILE A 489 28.15 42.89 11.32
CA ILE A 489 29.34 42.18 11.84
C ILE A 489 29.25 42.00 13.37
N GLN A 490 28.88 43.02 14.14
CA GLN A 490 28.80 42.90 15.60
C GLN A 490 27.64 42.01 16.07
N ILE A 491 26.51 41.96 15.34
CA ILE A 491 25.41 41.03 15.66
C ILE A 491 25.82 39.60 15.31
N ALA A 492 26.40 39.34 14.14
CA ALA A 492 26.86 38.00 13.74
C ALA A 492 27.97 37.46 14.67
N ARG A 493 28.83 38.33 15.23
CA ARG A 493 29.84 37.96 16.23
C ARG A 493 29.27 37.41 17.54
N LYS A 494 27.98 37.62 17.84
CA LYS A 494 27.31 37.03 19.02
C LYS A 494 27.11 35.52 18.88
N ILE A 495 27.20 34.96 17.66
CA ILE A 495 27.12 33.52 17.42
C ILE A 495 28.47 32.88 17.80
N ALA A 496 28.45 32.12 18.89
CA ALA A 496 29.62 31.53 19.53
C ALA A 496 30.35 30.50 18.63
N PRO A 497 31.67 30.31 18.80
CA PRO A 497 32.50 29.53 17.86
C PRO A 497 32.07 28.06 17.70
N ASN A 498 31.54 27.43 18.75
CA ASN A 498 31.16 26.00 18.73
C ASN A 498 29.67 25.77 18.39
N ARG A 499 29.03 26.70 17.65
CA ARG A 499 27.62 26.62 17.23
C ARG A 499 27.46 26.24 15.76
N VAL A 500 26.34 25.56 15.44
CA VAL A 500 26.00 25.11 14.07
C VAL A 500 26.11 26.25 13.03
N LEU A 501 25.54 27.43 13.33
CA LEU A 501 25.54 28.58 12.41
C LEU A 501 26.81 29.42 12.41
N ARG A 502 27.90 28.96 13.07
CA ARG A 502 29.15 29.74 13.15
C ARG A 502 29.78 29.97 11.79
N ALA A 503 29.86 28.94 10.95
CA ALA A 503 30.49 29.04 9.63
C ALA A 503 29.76 30.03 8.71
N ASP A 504 28.42 30.04 8.75
CA ASP A 504 27.60 31.00 8.01
C ASP A 504 27.82 32.44 8.50
N ALA A 505 27.90 32.63 9.82
CA ALA A 505 28.20 33.92 10.44
C ALA A 505 29.62 34.42 10.08
N GLU A 506 30.63 33.54 10.05
CA GLU A 506 31.99 33.90 9.61
C GLU A 506 32.05 34.24 8.14
N ALA A 507 31.37 33.48 7.28
CA ALA A 507 31.24 33.80 5.87
C ALA A 507 30.53 35.14 5.64
N ALA A 508 29.51 35.47 6.44
CA ALA A 508 28.84 36.76 6.41
C ALA A 508 29.76 37.91 6.85
N ILE A 509 30.44 37.76 8.00
CA ILE A 509 31.41 38.73 8.51
C ILE A 509 32.53 38.98 7.49
N ALA A 510 33.06 37.94 6.84
CA ALA A 510 34.08 38.08 5.81
C ALA A 510 33.58 38.85 4.56
N ARG A 511 32.35 38.57 4.10
CA ARG A 511 31.71 39.30 3.00
C ARG A 511 31.53 40.79 3.35
N TRP A 512 30.98 41.10 4.51
CA TRP A 512 30.72 42.49 4.94
C TRP A 512 32.01 43.26 5.20
N THR A 513 33.02 42.63 5.82
CA THR A 513 34.36 43.22 5.99
C THR A 513 34.98 43.58 4.65
N ARG A 514 34.86 42.72 3.63
CA ARG A 514 35.34 43.00 2.27
C ARG A 514 34.59 44.17 1.62
N LEU A 515 33.28 44.30 1.83
CA LEU A 515 32.49 45.42 1.29
C LEU A 515 32.89 46.75 1.92
N ILE A 516 33.07 46.80 3.24
CA ILE A 516 33.58 47.99 3.96
C ILE A 516 34.94 48.42 3.37
N GLN A 517 35.90 47.48 3.25
CA GLN A 517 37.21 47.78 2.67
C GLN A 517 37.12 48.33 1.24
N ILE A 518 36.22 47.80 0.41
CA ILE A 518 36.00 48.32 -0.96
C ILE A 518 35.45 49.74 -0.93
N GLN A 519 34.50 50.06 -0.04
CA GLN A 519 33.93 51.41 0.07
C GLN A 519 34.94 52.43 0.58
N GLU A 520 35.77 52.06 1.56
CA GLU A 520 36.83 52.90 2.13
C GLU A 520 38.00 53.13 1.14
N ASP A 521 38.48 52.07 0.47
CA ASP A 521 39.68 52.16 -0.39
C ASP A 521 39.38 52.73 -1.79
N ARG A 522 38.14 52.63 -2.28
CA ARG A 522 37.74 53.10 -3.62
C ARG A 522 38.00 54.59 -3.86
N PRO A 523 37.61 55.55 -3.00
CA PRO A 523 37.91 56.96 -3.22
C PRO A 523 39.42 57.24 -3.22
N ILE A 524 40.20 56.56 -2.39
CA ILE A 524 41.67 56.67 -2.36
C ILE A 524 42.27 56.24 -3.72
N LEU A 525 41.82 55.09 -4.24
CA LEU A 525 42.27 54.58 -5.54
C LEU A 525 41.84 55.48 -6.70
N GLN A 526 40.63 56.05 -6.66
CA GLN A 526 40.14 56.99 -7.67
C GLN A 526 40.90 58.32 -7.66
N GLN A 527 41.20 58.88 -6.47
CA GLN A 527 42.02 60.09 -6.34
C GLN A 527 43.45 59.84 -6.84
N ALA A 528 44.05 58.68 -6.51
CA ALA A 528 45.37 58.31 -7.03
C ALA A 528 45.37 58.19 -8.57
N GLN A 529 44.32 57.61 -9.16
CA GLN A 529 44.16 57.53 -10.61
C GLN A 529 43.98 58.91 -11.26
N ALA A 530 43.26 59.83 -10.63
CA ALA A 530 43.13 61.21 -11.10
C ALA A 530 44.47 61.97 -11.09
N LEU A 531 45.26 61.84 -10.01
CA LEU A 531 46.64 62.38 -9.96
C LEU A 531 47.52 61.81 -11.06
N ALA A 532 47.43 60.49 -11.34
CA ALA A 532 48.19 59.87 -12.42
C ALA A 532 47.78 60.36 -13.81
N GLN A 533 46.49 60.64 -14.03
CA GLN A 533 45.98 61.23 -15.28
C GLN A 533 46.49 62.68 -15.50
N GLN A 534 46.74 63.41 -14.42
CA GLN A 534 47.38 64.73 -14.45
C GLN A 534 48.91 64.68 -14.64
N GLY A 535 49.50 63.49 -14.83
CA GLY A 535 50.94 63.28 -14.94
C GLY A 535 51.68 63.20 -13.58
N ASN A 536 50.99 63.41 -12.46
CA ASN A 536 51.55 63.40 -11.11
C ASN A 536 51.76 61.96 -10.58
N LEU A 537 52.58 61.16 -11.30
CA LEU A 537 52.77 59.73 -11.04
C LEU A 537 53.36 59.43 -9.66
N GLN A 538 54.28 60.25 -9.15
CA GLN A 538 54.88 60.06 -7.81
C GLN A 538 53.84 60.26 -6.68
N PRO A 539 53.09 61.40 -6.62
CA PRO A 539 51.95 61.55 -5.71
C PRO A 539 50.87 60.46 -5.87
N ALA A 540 50.60 60.01 -7.10
CA ALA A 540 49.65 58.93 -7.36
C ALA A 540 50.09 57.59 -6.73
N ILE A 541 51.36 57.22 -6.87
CA ILE A 541 51.94 56.02 -6.22
C ILE A 541 51.82 56.15 -4.69
N GLN A 542 52.20 57.29 -4.12
CA GLN A 542 52.12 57.53 -2.67
C GLN A 542 50.68 57.44 -2.14
N LEU A 543 49.70 57.95 -2.89
CA LEU A 543 48.30 57.89 -2.48
C LEU A 543 47.72 56.47 -2.59
N ALA A 544 48.01 55.76 -3.69
CA ALA A 544 47.60 54.36 -3.84
C ALA A 544 48.30 53.42 -2.85
N SER A 545 49.55 53.69 -2.44
CA SER A 545 50.28 52.86 -1.48
C SER A 545 49.68 52.89 -0.06
N LYS A 546 48.78 53.84 0.24
CA LYS A 546 48.01 53.83 1.50
C LYS A 546 47.02 52.66 1.60
N ILE A 547 46.69 52.01 0.47
CA ILE A 547 45.83 50.82 0.43
C ILE A 547 46.63 49.60 0.88
N GLY A 548 46.50 49.24 2.16
CA GLY A 548 47.31 48.23 2.83
C GLY A 548 47.31 46.84 2.16
N PRO A 549 48.36 46.02 2.37
CA PRO A 549 48.63 44.81 1.57
C PRO A 549 47.55 43.72 1.65
N ASN A 550 46.75 43.73 2.72
CA ASN A 550 45.73 42.72 3.04
C ASN A 550 44.29 43.26 2.85
N ARG A 551 44.12 44.42 2.19
CA ARG A 551 42.82 45.05 1.93
C ARG A 551 42.24 44.59 0.59
N ALA A 552 40.91 44.63 0.46
CA ALA A 552 40.15 44.14 -0.68
C ALA A 552 40.56 44.73 -2.05
N LEU A 553 41.02 45.99 -2.10
CA LEU A 553 41.49 46.64 -3.34
C LEU A 553 43.02 46.56 -3.53
N SER A 554 43.77 45.96 -2.61
CA SER A 554 45.24 45.90 -2.68
C SER A 554 45.79 45.28 -3.98
N PRO A 555 45.20 44.22 -4.58
CA PRO A 555 45.66 43.71 -5.88
C PRO A 555 45.56 44.74 -7.01
N GLN A 556 44.49 45.56 -6.99
CA GLN A 556 44.27 46.63 -7.97
C GLN A 556 45.25 47.79 -7.73
N ALA A 557 45.44 48.19 -6.47
CA ALA A 557 46.42 49.20 -6.07
C ALA A 557 47.85 48.80 -6.49
N LYS A 558 48.28 47.56 -6.21
CA LYS A 558 49.58 47.01 -6.63
C LYS A 558 49.77 47.06 -8.14
N THR A 559 48.73 46.70 -8.92
CA THR A 559 48.78 46.71 -10.38
C THR A 559 48.98 48.13 -10.94
N VAL A 560 48.28 49.14 -10.42
CA VAL A 560 48.47 50.54 -10.88
C VAL A 560 49.80 51.13 -10.42
N ILE A 561 50.24 50.83 -9.19
CA ILE A 561 51.55 51.25 -8.67
C ILE A 561 52.69 50.67 -9.53
N GLN A 562 52.65 49.38 -9.87
CA GLN A 562 53.63 48.75 -10.75
C GLN A 562 53.66 49.42 -12.13
N ARG A 563 52.49 49.70 -12.72
CA ARG A 563 52.39 50.40 -14.01
C ARG A 563 52.98 51.82 -13.95
N TRP A 564 52.66 52.60 -12.93
CA TRP A 564 53.19 53.97 -12.77
C TRP A 564 54.70 53.98 -12.46
N THR A 565 55.17 53.02 -11.66
CA THR A 565 56.62 52.83 -11.39
C THR A 565 57.37 52.49 -12.67
N GLY A 566 56.80 51.61 -13.51
CA GLY A 566 57.37 51.28 -14.82
C GLY A 566 57.44 52.50 -15.75
N LEU A 567 56.40 53.33 -15.80
CA LEU A 567 56.40 54.57 -16.59
C LEU A 567 57.47 55.58 -16.11
N ILE A 568 57.68 55.72 -14.80
CA ILE A 568 58.74 56.56 -14.22
C ILE A 568 60.12 56.02 -14.60
N GLN A 569 60.37 54.72 -14.39
CA GLN A 569 61.64 54.08 -14.77
C GLN A 569 61.92 54.20 -16.27
N MET A 570 60.91 54.07 -17.13
CA MET A 570 61.04 54.30 -18.58
C MET A 570 61.40 55.76 -18.90
N ALA A 571 60.92 56.75 -18.14
CA ALA A 571 61.30 58.14 -18.33
C ALA A 571 62.75 58.41 -17.86
N GLU A 572 63.16 57.83 -16.74
CA GLU A 572 64.52 57.94 -16.16
C GLU A 572 65.59 57.23 -17.01
N ASP A 573 65.32 56.00 -17.47
CA ASP A 573 66.31 55.14 -18.13
C ASP A 573 66.48 55.46 -19.63
N ARG A 574 65.47 56.04 -20.28
CA ARG A 574 65.47 56.28 -21.73
C ARG A 574 66.55 57.26 -22.19
N PRO A 575 66.88 58.35 -21.49
CA PRO A 575 68.06 59.17 -21.78
C PRO A 575 69.38 58.38 -21.70
N VAL A 576 69.53 57.48 -20.71
CA VAL A 576 70.73 56.65 -20.53
C VAL A 576 70.89 55.68 -21.70
N LEU A 577 69.83 54.95 -22.06
CA LEU A 577 69.83 54.02 -23.19
C LEU A 577 70.03 54.75 -24.54
N THR A 578 69.53 55.97 -24.67
CA THR A 578 69.74 56.82 -25.85
C THR A 578 71.20 57.30 -25.94
N ARG A 579 71.81 57.67 -24.81
CA ARG A 579 73.24 58.02 -24.73
C ARG A 579 74.15 56.83 -25.07
N ALA A 580 73.80 55.63 -24.58
CA ALA A 580 74.49 54.40 -24.97
C ALA A 580 74.40 54.15 -26.49
N ARG A 581 73.20 54.26 -27.08
CA ARG A 581 72.97 54.11 -28.52
C ARG A 581 73.75 55.12 -29.38
N THR A 582 73.83 56.38 -28.95
CA THR A 582 74.62 57.40 -29.68
C THR A 582 76.13 57.22 -29.52
N LEU A 583 76.62 56.62 -28.43
CA LEU A 583 78.02 56.19 -28.31
C LEU A 583 78.33 55.01 -29.25
N ALA A 584 77.44 54.02 -29.35
CA ALA A 584 77.61 52.89 -30.27
C ALA A 584 77.62 53.35 -31.73
N ALA A 585 76.71 54.24 -32.12
CA ALA A 585 76.66 54.82 -33.46
C ALA A 585 77.90 55.66 -33.83
N ARG A 586 78.69 56.09 -32.83
CA ARG A 586 80.00 56.77 -33.00
C ARG A 586 81.19 55.79 -32.94
N GLY A 587 80.95 54.49 -33.04
CA GLY A 587 81.98 53.43 -32.97
C GLY A 587 82.46 53.08 -31.55
N SER A 588 82.02 53.80 -30.51
CA SER A 588 82.43 53.56 -29.12
C SER A 588 81.59 52.45 -28.48
N LEU A 589 81.66 51.23 -29.03
CA LEU A 589 80.87 50.09 -28.59
C LEU A 589 81.13 49.72 -27.12
N GLY A 590 82.38 49.77 -26.65
CA GLY A 590 82.71 49.56 -25.23
C GLY A 590 82.13 50.64 -24.31
N GLY A 591 82.16 51.92 -24.74
CA GLY A 591 81.53 53.02 -24.01
C GLY A 591 80.00 52.90 -23.97
N ALA A 592 79.39 52.43 -25.06
CA ALA A 592 77.96 52.16 -25.13
C ALA A 592 77.52 51.06 -24.16
N ILE A 593 78.26 49.94 -24.10
CA ILE A 593 78.02 48.86 -23.15
C ILE A 593 78.08 49.39 -21.71
N ASN A 594 79.13 50.14 -21.35
CA ASN A 594 79.34 50.68 -20.00
C ASN A 594 78.29 51.72 -19.57
N VAL A 595 77.60 52.37 -20.52
CA VAL A 595 76.49 53.29 -20.22
C VAL A 595 75.16 52.52 -20.13
N ALA A 596 74.89 51.57 -21.03
CA ALA A 596 73.68 50.75 -20.95
C ALA A 596 73.65 49.83 -19.71
N SER A 597 74.82 49.37 -19.21
CA SER A 597 74.92 48.56 -18.01
C SER A 597 74.61 49.30 -16.71
N GLN A 598 74.40 50.62 -16.75
CA GLN A 598 73.95 51.44 -15.62
C GLN A 598 72.45 51.24 -15.33
N ILE A 599 71.69 50.72 -16.30
CA ILE A 599 70.28 50.36 -16.11
C ILE A 599 70.25 49.05 -15.29
N ALA A 600 69.83 49.16 -14.04
CA ALA A 600 69.87 48.06 -13.07
C ALA A 600 68.89 46.91 -13.41
N PRO A 601 69.21 45.65 -13.03
CA PRO A 601 68.31 44.52 -13.15
C PRO A 601 66.94 44.79 -12.49
N GLY A 602 65.87 44.43 -13.20
CA GLY A 602 64.49 44.64 -12.73
C GLY A 602 63.89 46.02 -13.01
N ARG A 603 64.64 46.97 -13.58
CA ARG A 603 64.07 48.23 -14.10
C ARG A 603 63.40 48.03 -15.46
N ALA A 604 62.43 48.89 -15.78
CA ALA A 604 61.53 48.74 -16.92
C ALA A 604 62.22 48.64 -18.31
N LEU A 605 63.38 49.28 -18.53
CA LEU A 605 64.14 49.17 -19.79
C LEU A 605 65.30 48.16 -19.74
N TYR A 606 65.40 47.35 -18.67
CA TYR A 606 66.54 46.44 -18.48
C TYR A 606 66.70 45.39 -19.61
N SER A 607 65.61 44.84 -20.13
CA SER A 607 65.63 43.89 -21.25
C SER A 607 66.09 44.53 -22.57
N GLU A 608 65.70 45.78 -22.81
CA GLU A 608 66.09 46.57 -23.97
C GLU A 608 67.57 46.99 -23.89
N ALA A 609 68.06 47.31 -22.68
CA ALA A 609 69.48 47.54 -22.40
C ALA A 609 70.31 46.26 -22.57
N ARG A 610 69.85 45.13 -22.02
CA ARG A 610 70.53 43.82 -22.08
C ARG A 610 70.69 43.32 -23.52
N SER A 611 69.67 43.49 -24.37
CA SER A 611 69.72 43.12 -25.79
C SER A 611 70.65 44.04 -26.60
N ALA A 612 70.64 45.35 -26.35
CA ALA A 612 71.59 46.28 -26.98
C ALA A 612 73.05 45.96 -26.59
N ILE A 613 73.32 45.67 -25.31
CA ILE A 613 74.65 45.24 -24.81
C ILE A 613 75.10 43.97 -25.53
N ALA A 614 74.23 42.97 -25.68
CA ALA A 614 74.57 41.71 -26.36
C ALA A 614 74.91 41.93 -27.85
N GLN A 615 74.18 42.82 -28.54
CA GLN A 615 74.47 43.18 -29.94
C GLN A 615 75.83 43.87 -30.07
N TRP A 616 76.14 44.84 -29.22
CA TRP A 616 77.44 45.55 -29.25
C TRP A 616 78.61 44.65 -28.84
N ALA A 617 78.42 43.74 -27.89
CA ALA A 617 79.43 42.74 -27.52
C ALA A 617 79.74 41.79 -28.68
N GLY A 618 78.72 41.33 -29.41
CA GLY A 618 78.89 40.54 -30.63
C GLY A 618 79.63 41.29 -31.73
N GLN A 619 79.31 42.58 -31.93
CA GLN A 619 80.02 43.44 -32.89
C GLN A 619 81.51 43.61 -32.53
N ILE A 620 81.84 43.85 -31.25
CA ILE A 620 83.23 43.94 -30.79
C ILE A 620 84.01 42.65 -31.09
N GLU A 621 83.42 41.47 -30.82
CA GLU A 621 84.14 40.22 -31.05
C GLU A 621 84.25 39.87 -32.54
N ALA A 622 83.26 40.23 -33.37
CA ALA A 622 83.36 40.11 -34.83
C ALA A 622 84.49 40.99 -35.40
N ILE A 623 84.65 42.23 -34.90
CA ILE A 623 85.77 43.12 -35.28
C ILE A 623 87.11 42.48 -34.91
N ARG A 624 87.27 42.01 -33.66
CA ARG A 624 88.50 41.32 -33.21
C ARG A 624 88.80 40.05 -34.00
N GLN A 625 87.77 39.29 -34.38
CA GLN A 625 87.95 38.09 -35.22
C GLN A 625 88.47 38.46 -36.61
N ALA A 626 87.91 39.51 -37.24
CA ALA A 626 88.40 40.01 -38.53
C ALA A 626 89.82 40.58 -38.44
N GLU A 627 90.18 41.26 -37.33
CA GLU A 627 91.54 41.74 -37.08
C GLU A 627 92.55 40.57 -36.92
N ARG A 628 92.20 39.55 -36.12
CA ARG A 628 93.04 38.36 -35.96
C ARG A 628 93.17 37.57 -37.27
N GLN A 629 92.10 37.46 -38.06
CA GLN A 629 92.17 36.85 -39.40
C GLN A 629 93.09 37.64 -40.33
N ARG A 630 92.99 38.96 -40.40
CA ARG A 630 93.91 39.81 -41.19
C ARG A 630 95.37 39.65 -40.74
N GLN A 631 95.64 39.56 -39.44
CA GLN A 631 96.99 39.30 -38.93
C GLN A 631 97.51 37.91 -39.33
N LEU A 632 96.65 36.89 -39.30
CA LEU A 632 96.99 35.54 -39.77
C LEU A 632 97.23 35.49 -41.29
N GLU A 633 96.41 36.16 -42.10
CA GLU A 633 96.62 36.30 -43.54
C GLU A 633 97.93 37.03 -43.86
N LEU A 634 98.26 38.11 -43.13
CA LEU A 634 99.53 38.83 -43.26
C LEU A 634 100.73 37.95 -42.86
N ALA A 635 100.61 37.16 -41.78
CA ALA A 635 101.64 36.23 -41.36
C ALA A 635 101.84 35.09 -42.38
N GLN A 636 100.76 34.50 -42.90
CA GLN A 636 100.80 33.48 -43.94
C GLN A 636 101.37 34.01 -45.26
N ARG A 637 101.05 35.25 -45.65
CA ARG A 637 101.67 35.92 -46.80
C ARG A 637 103.17 36.15 -46.58
N ALA A 638 103.58 36.55 -45.38
CA ALA A 638 105.00 36.70 -45.03
C ALA A 638 105.76 35.36 -45.03
N GLU A 639 105.13 34.27 -44.57
CA GLU A 639 105.72 32.93 -44.62
C GLU A 639 105.81 32.39 -46.06
N ALA A 640 104.77 32.59 -46.88
CA ALA A 640 104.80 32.26 -48.30
C ALA A 640 105.91 33.01 -49.05
N ALA A 641 106.09 34.30 -48.75
CA ALA A 641 107.20 35.09 -49.30
C ALA A 641 108.58 34.56 -48.85
N ARG A 642 108.73 34.11 -47.60
CA ARG A 642 109.96 33.45 -47.12
C ARG A 642 110.24 32.13 -47.86
N ARG A 643 109.21 31.30 -48.10
CA ARG A 643 109.36 30.04 -48.87
C ARG A 643 109.74 30.28 -50.33
N ALA A 644 109.32 31.41 -50.93
CA ALA A 644 109.70 31.80 -52.29
C ALA A 644 111.18 32.22 -52.42
N ALA A 645 111.81 32.71 -51.35
CA ALA A 645 113.17 33.27 -51.38
C ALA A 645 114.31 32.23 -51.29
N MET A 646 114.01 30.93 -51.19
CA MET A 646 114.96 29.91 -50.73
C MET A 646 115.27 28.80 -51.77
N ARG A 647 115.38 29.15 -53.06
CA ARG A 647 115.80 28.21 -54.13
C ARG A 647 116.81 28.84 -55.11
N PRO A 648 118.04 28.31 -55.24
CA PRO A 648 118.88 28.49 -56.43
C PRO A 648 118.47 27.54 -57.56
N ALA A 649 119.07 27.67 -58.76
CA ALA A 649 118.62 27.01 -59.98
C ALA A 649 119.76 26.41 -60.83
N ALA A 650 119.49 25.31 -61.57
CA ALA A 650 120.23 24.87 -62.76
C ALA A 650 119.43 23.82 -63.59
N VAL A 651 119.44 24.00 -64.92
CA VAL A 651 119.55 23.01 -66.05
C VAL A 651 118.89 21.62 -65.90
N VAL A 652 117.97 21.06 -66.73
CA VAL A 652 117.51 21.16 -68.15
C VAL A 652 117.87 19.92 -69.01
N SER A 653 116.95 19.59 -69.94
CA SER A 653 116.93 18.50 -70.96
C SER A 653 116.49 17.12 -70.46
N ASP A 654 115.83 16.24 -71.22
CA ASP A 654 114.97 16.17 -72.44
C ASP A 654 114.82 14.60 -72.65
N ARG A 655 113.89 13.96 -73.36
CA ARG A 655 112.83 14.39 -74.29
C ARG A 655 111.79 13.26 -74.46
N ALA A 656 110.59 13.62 -74.94
CA ALA A 656 109.63 12.77 -75.69
C ALA A 656 108.86 11.66 -74.91
N GLU A 657 107.70 11.17 -75.36
CA GLU A 657 106.98 11.47 -76.62
C GLU A 657 105.44 11.30 -76.55
N SER A 658 104.68 12.30 -77.04
CA SER A 658 103.28 12.20 -77.54
C SER A 658 102.16 11.75 -76.56
N THR A 659 100.84 11.91 -76.82
CA THR A 659 100.12 12.36 -78.03
C THR A 659 98.94 13.31 -77.69
N THR A 660 98.55 14.10 -78.69
CA THR A 660 97.35 14.94 -78.88
C THR A 660 96.02 14.56 -78.18
N ALA A 661 95.28 15.56 -77.68
CA ALA A 661 93.84 15.77 -78.01
C ALA A 661 93.32 17.18 -77.60
N GLU A 662 92.81 17.93 -78.58
CA GLU A 662 91.78 18.99 -78.46
C GLU A 662 90.45 18.41 -79.01
N PRO A 663 89.25 19.07 -79.02
CA PRO A 663 88.90 20.44 -78.61
C PRO A 663 87.53 20.55 -77.84
N GLN A 664 86.97 21.78 -77.77
CA GLN A 664 85.52 22.13 -77.72
C GLN A 664 84.65 21.62 -76.53
N SER A 665 84.14 22.46 -75.62
CA SER A 665 83.09 23.52 -75.75
C SER A 665 81.62 23.05 -75.64
N THR A 666 80.92 23.52 -74.60
CA THR A 666 79.50 24.00 -74.62
C THR A 666 79.19 24.63 -73.24
N ARG A 667 78.57 25.83 -73.15
CA ARG A 667 77.12 26.10 -72.90
C ARG A 667 76.50 25.21 -71.79
N ARG A 668 75.69 25.71 -70.84
CA ARG A 668 74.97 26.98 -70.61
C ARG A 668 74.61 27.01 -69.08
N ARG A 669 74.09 28.04 -68.41
CA ARG A 669 73.45 29.31 -68.78
C ARG A 669 73.57 30.32 -67.61
N SER A 670 73.52 31.60 -67.98
CA SER A 670 73.03 32.80 -67.27
C SER A 670 71.90 32.55 -66.23
N ALA A 671 71.60 33.44 -65.27
CA ALA A 671 71.82 34.89 -65.15
C ALA A 671 71.88 35.26 -63.61
N VAL A 672 72.22 36.45 -63.08
CA VAL A 672 71.76 37.85 -63.35
C VAL A 672 70.21 37.89 -63.27
N GLU A 673 69.52 38.69 -62.44
CA GLU A 673 69.66 40.11 -62.12
C GLU A 673 68.90 40.44 -60.80
N ALA A 674 68.87 41.71 -60.41
CA ALA A 674 67.86 42.32 -59.52
C ALA A 674 67.38 43.64 -60.20
N PRO A 675 66.43 44.45 -59.69
CA PRO A 675 65.60 44.36 -58.48
C PRO A 675 64.10 44.75 -58.72
N THR A 676 63.43 45.26 -57.67
CA THR A 676 62.33 46.28 -57.65
C THR A 676 60.85 45.94 -58.00
N GLU A 677 60.00 46.17 -56.97
CA GLU A 677 58.74 46.95 -56.91
C GLU A 677 57.48 46.64 -57.76
N GLY A 678 56.31 46.92 -57.15
CA GLY A 678 54.98 46.84 -57.78
C GLY A 678 53.79 46.75 -56.81
N GLN A 679 53.32 47.87 -56.26
CA GLN A 679 51.98 48.01 -55.62
C GLN A 679 50.95 48.50 -56.69
N PRO A 680 49.70 49.05 -56.44
CA PRO A 680 48.98 49.32 -55.17
C PRO A 680 47.39 49.24 -55.19
N ILE A 681 46.73 49.64 -54.08
CA ILE A 681 45.30 50.11 -53.96
C ILE A 681 44.18 49.00 -54.05
N ARG A 682 42.99 48.99 -53.38
CA ARG A 682 42.21 49.92 -52.51
C ARG A 682 41.54 49.23 -51.28
N SER A 683 40.73 49.98 -50.52
CA SER A 683 39.99 49.63 -49.28
C SER A 683 38.47 49.31 -49.53
N ARG A 684 37.54 49.04 -48.57
CA ARG A 684 37.40 49.39 -47.13
C ARG A 684 36.21 48.68 -46.41
N ARG A 685 36.37 48.22 -45.13
CA ARG A 685 35.32 47.84 -44.11
C ARG A 685 34.39 46.64 -44.49
N ARG A 686 33.73 45.85 -43.61
CA ARG A 686 33.37 45.82 -42.14
C ARG A 686 33.01 44.33 -41.77
N THR A 687 32.69 43.77 -40.57
CA THR A 687 32.43 44.20 -39.16
C THR A 687 32.54 43.01 -38.15
N VAL A 688 33.26 43.16 -37.01
CA VAL A 688 32.98 42.64 -35.63
C VAL A 688 32.90 41.11 -35.31
N VAL A 689 33.16 40.77 -34.03
CA VAL A 689 33.14 39.47 -33.28
C VAL A 689 34.45 38.64 -33.28
N GLU A 690 34.80 38.12 -32.10
CA GLU A 690 36.01 37.37 -31.74
C GLU A 690 35.63 36.04 -31.03
N PRO A 691 36.18 34.88 -31.44
CA PRO A 691 36.07 33.60 -30.71
C PRO A 691 37.35 33.27 -29.87
N PRO A 692 37.26 32.35 -28.88
CA PRO A 692 38.20 32.31 -27.74
C PRO A 692 39.52 31.54 -27.94
N ALA A 693 40.46 31.81 -27.02
CA ALA A 693 41.80 31.22 -26.95
C ALA A 693 41.83 29.69 -26.65
N PRO A 694 42.89 28.96 -27.08
CA PRO A 694 43.00 27.51 -26.94
C PRO A 694 43.30 27.02 -25.51
N LYS A 695 42.98 25.74 -25.25
CA LYS A 695 43.18 25.05 -23.95
C LYS A 695 44.63 24.56 -23.76
N PRO A 696 45.13 24.47 -22.51
CA PRO A 696 46.44 23.88 -22.20
C PRO A 696 46.46 22.34 -22.29
N ALA A 697 47.67 21.77 -22.39
CA ALA A 697 47.93 20.34 -22.53
C ALA A 697 47.84 19.54 -21.19
N PRO A 698 47.60 18.22 -21.24
CA PRO A 698 47.43 17.38 -20.04
C PRO A 698 48.76 16.97 -19.37
N ALA A 699 48.68 16.55 -18.11
CA ALA A 699 49.79 16.06 -17.29
C ALA A 699 50.02 14.53 -17.40
N PRO A 700 51.22 14.01 -17.11
CA PRO A 700 51.54 12.58 -17.20
C PRO A 700 50.95 11.73 -16.05
N PRO A 701 50.77 10.40 -16.26
CA PRO A 701 50.19 9.49 -15.28
C PRO A 701 51.17 9.07 -14.15
N PRO A 702 50.65 8.60 -12.99
CA PRO A 702 51.47 8.14 -11.86
C PRO A 702 52.05 6.73 -12.05
N ALA A 703 53.12 6.43 -11.30
CA ALA A 703 53.81 5.13 -11.30
C ALA A 703 53.08 4.05 -10.47
N PRO A 704 53.27 2.75 -10.78
CA PRO A 704 52.64 1.64 -10.05
C PRO A 704 53.26 1.39 -8.66
N ALA A 705 52.46 0.83 -7.75
CA ALA A 705 52.88 0.47 -6.40
C ALA A 705 53.53 -0.93 -6.32
N PRO A 706 54.44 -1.19 -5.37
CA PRO A 706 55.07 -2.50 -5.16
C PRO A 706 54.13 -3.52 -4.50
N ALA A 707 54.44 -4.80 -4.70
CA ALA A 707 53.71 -5.95 -4.14
C ALA A 707 54.15 -6.30 -2.69
N PRO A 708 53.30 -6.98 -1.89
CA PRO A 708 53.58 -7.28 -0.48
C PRO A 708 54.40 -8.57 -0.27
N THR A 709 55.14 -8.69 0.84
CA THR A 709 55.86 -9.92 1.23
C THR A 709 56.12 -10.01 2.75
N GLN A 710 55.86 -11.19 3.34
CA GLN A 710 56.37 -11.75 4.62
C GLN A 710 56.13 -11.03 5.96
N GLU A 711 54.93 -11.24 6.51
CA GLU A 711 54.65 -12.09 7.70
C GLU A 711 55.75 -12.41 8.75
N ALA A 712 55.42 -12.12 10.02
CA ALA A 712 55.89 -12.72 11.30
C ALA A 712 57.35 -12.48 11.80
N PRO A 713 57.62 -12.63 13.12
CA PRO A 713 56.72 -12.90 14.25
C PRO A 713 56.54 -11.71 15.22
N ALA A 714 55.65 -11.85 16.20
CA ALA A 714 55.49 -10.91 17.32
C ALA A 714 56.16 -11.45 18.59
N GLU A 715 56.89 -10.60 19.31
CA GLU A 715 57.52 -10.91 20.60
C GLU A 715 56.63 -10.44 21.77
N LEU A 716 56.75 -11.09 22.95
CA LEU A 716 55.71 -11.00 23.98
C LEU A 716 55.72 -9.71 24.80
N PRO A 717 54.55 -9.17 25.19
CA PRO A 717 54.44 -8.21 26.30
C PRO A 717 54.71 -8.91 27.66
N PRO A 718 55.12 -8.16 28.70
CA PRO A 718 55.57 -8.72 29.98
C PRO A 718 54.43 -9.29 30.85
N ALA A 719 54.82 -10.14 31.81
CA ALA A 719 53.91 -10.87 32.69
C ALA A 719 53.14 -9.98 33.70
N GLU A 720 51.93 -10.43 34.04
CA GLU A 720 51.09 -9.82 35.08
C GLU A 720 51.63 -10.08 36.50
N PRO A 721 51.45 -9.16 37.46
CA PRO A 721 51.75 -9.41 38.87
C PRO A 721 50.72 -10.38 39.48
N THR A 722 51.20 -11.45 40.12
CA THR A 722 50.36 -12.49 40.74
C THR A 722 49.44 -11.96 41.84
N PRO A 723 48.19 -12.43 41.95
CA PRO A 723 47.27 -12.03 43.01
C PRO A 723 47.70 -12.58 44.38
N ALA A 724 47.53 -11.79 45.43
CA ALA A 724 47.79 -12.20 46.81
C ALA A 724 46.69 -13.14 47.35
N ALA A 725 47.07 -14.01 48.31
CA ALA A 725 46.18 -15.01 48.90
C ALA A 725 45.08 -14.39 49.80
N PRO A 726 43.91 -15.03 49.94
CA PRO A 726 42.79 -14.52 50.73
C PRO A 726 43.00 -14.66 52.25
N ALA A 727 42.67 -13.61 52.99
CA ALA A 727 42.52 -13.61 54.45
C ALA A 727 41.05 -13.95 54.84
N PRO A 728 40.77 -14.41 56.09
CA PRO A 728 39.59 -15.22 56.38
C PRO A 728 38.26 -14.47 56.54
N VAL A 729 37.18 -15.24 56.40
CA VAL A 729 35.78 -14.79 56.54
C VAL A 729 35.45 -14.41 57.98
N VAL A 730 34.92 -13.21 58.19
CA VAL A 730 34.24 -12.81 59.43
C VAL A 730 32.75 -13.09 59.27
N VAL A 731 32.18 -13.89 60.17
CA VAL A 731 30.76 -14.28 60.17
C VAL A 731 29.93 -13.23 60.93
N PRO A 732 28.89 -12.61 60.32
CA PRO A 732 27.93 -11.79 61.05
C PRO A 732 27.01 -12.67 61.91
N THR A 733 26.80 -12.28 63.16
CA THR A 733 25.96 -13.01 64.13
C THR A 733 24.46 -12.96 63.81
N VAL A 734 23.75 -14.01 64.21
CA VAL A 734 22.29 -14.11 64.13
C VAL A 734 21.65 -13.29 65.27
N PRO A 735 20.65 -12.43 65.01
CA PRO A 735 19.80 -11.86 66.04
C PRO A 735 18.78 -12.89 66.55
N GLU A 736 18.67 -13.00 67.87
CA GLU A 736 17.86 -14.01 68.56
C GLU A 736 16.38 -13.59 68.72
N LEU A 737 15.46 -14.55 68.72
CA LEU A 737 14.01 -14.33 68.91
C LEU A 737 13.64 -14.41 70.41
N PRO A 738 13.06 -13.35 71.01
CA PRO A 738 12.47 -13.46 72.35
C PRO A 738 11.10 -14.14 72.30
N PRO A 739 10.81 -15.13 73.18
CA PRO A 739 9.50 -15.78 73.32
C PRO A 739 8.71 -15.26 74.54
N PRO A 740 7.43 -15.65 74.73
CA PRO A 740 6.53 -16.33 73.78
C PRO A 740 5.47 -15.39 73.15
#